data_AF-A0A9W7CCP6-F1
#
_entry.id   AF-A0A9W7CCP6-F1
#
_cell.length_a   1.000
_cell.length_b   1.000
_cell.length_c   1.000
_cell.angle_alpha   90.00
_cell.angle_beta   90.00
_cell.angle_gamma   90.00
#
_symmetry.space_group_name_H-M   'P 1'
#
loop_
_entity.id
_entity.type
_entity.pdbx_description
1 polymer ?
#
loop_
_entity_poly.entity_id
_entity_poly.type
_entity_poly.pdbx_seq_one_letter_code
_entity_poly.pdbx_strand_id
1 'polypeptide(L)'
;MKFTSLACALALGVLSSDLGLGNVGSSLMVNADAPEPVHVDVSPLFSEEEQAAMSESSEKYEFQAEVTRLMDIVINSLYKNKEIFLRELISNASDALDKARFKGIKEKNFLDTKKELEVRISYDKEARTLTIADSGVGMTKTELVENLGTVAKSGTTNFMENLGGEGDADLSMIGQFGVGFYSIYLVSEKVTVASKSNDDETQNVWSSQADGSFVVAPDPRGNTLGRGTEITMYLKDDASEYLDDYKIESLVKRYSEFITFPIYLRKTIEEVVAADEDEEDEYEYEDGEEEDLDEDEEEEEEEEEEEEEEEEGEESKKDTRVKGEAVDKSKVPDDHNPDPESPHDPTIKREIKKFEWVRANDNVAIWARDKEDVTSDEYKEFYRNLAKDGTTSNNWIHFKAEGEVEFKGILYIPDEAPHDMYDKFYEKDAKIRLYVRKVLITDDFDELVPQYLNFLRGVIDSDDLPLNVNREGLQQSKVLKVMGKKLVRKAIEMVRKLANADADWEPDEDDKDEKGTVKKSPYMRFWDQFGKSLKLGVIEDSANRSKLTKLLRYKTSKSGEEGWRSLEEYVADMKEWQTNIYYIAGESMEALESSPFLEKLKKKGLEVLYLIDPIDEYAMQQIMEFDGKRMMSVTKEGLKFGDEDEDLVAAREKAYKAKFLPLTTYLKDAYGTKISKVVVSSRVETSPVVIVTGQWGNSANMERIMRAQALSDRNKNSYLTSQKTMELNPRHPLVTKLLGMVEEDGGSQETKDAAMMLYDTAALTSGFTIEDVEAYTERMFRIMKGVVGVESFELEDEIEIVEEEDDEDEDEDDEDEDDLDDFEDEEDAGEPEL
;
A
#
# COMPACT_ATOMS: atom_id res chain seq x y z
N MET A 1 -57.37 11.50 6.24
CA MET A 1 -58.09 10.33 5.68
C MET A 1 -57.20 9.68 4.64
N LYS A 2 -57.21 8.33 4.53
CA LYS A 2 -56.67 7.50 3.43
C LYS A 2 -55.42 8.00 2.67
N PHE A 3 -54.27 7.33 2.87
CA PHE A 3 -53.49 6.70 1.78
C PHE A 3 -52.28 5.91 2.33
N THR A 4 -52.50 4.65 2.72
CA THR A 4 -51.44 3.69 3.07
C THR A 4 -51.91 2.25 2.85
N SER A 5 -51.45 1.62 1.77
CA SER A 5 -51.16 0.18 1.64
C SER A 5 -50.84 -0.15 0.17
N LEU A 6 -49.54 -0.18 -0.18
CA LEU A 6 -49.05 -0.74 -1.44
C LEU A 6 -47.54 -1.07 -1.34
N ALA A 7 -47.16 -1.96 -0.41
CA ALA A 7 -45.76 -2.27 -0.13
C ALA A 7 -45.55 -3.71 0.40
N CYS A 8 -46.06 -4.74 -0.30
CA CYS A 8 -45.76 -6.14 0.05
C CYS A 8 -45.83 -7.15 -1.12
N ALA A 9 -45.74 -6.67 -2.38
CA ALA A 9 -45.97 -7.50 -3.58
C ALA A 9 -44.80 -7.46 -4.61
N LEU A 10 -43.57 -7.24 -4.14
CA LEU A 10 -42.35 -7.19 -4.97
C LEU A 10 -41.18 -7.95 -4.31
N ALA A 11 -41.39 -9.24 -4.01
CA ALA A 11 -40.39 -10.11 -3.39
C ALA A 11 -40.28 -11.53 -4.00
N LEU A 12 -41.00 -11.81 -5.10
CA LEU A 12 -40.88 -13.04 -5.88
C LEU A 12 -40.99 -12.72 -7.37
N GLY A 13 -39.85 -12.65 -8.07
CA GLY A 13 -39.80 -12.30 -9.49
C GLY A 13 -38.39 -11.99 -9.98
N VAL A 14 -37.61 -13.01 -10.31
CA VAL A 14 -36.22 -12.89 -10.79
C VAL A 14 -35.99 -13.81 -11.99
N LEU A 15 -35.40 -13.25 -13.06
CA LEU A 15 -34.84 -13.90 -14.27
C LEU A 15 -35.80 -14.65 -15.22
N SER A 16 -36.21 -13.96 -16.30
CA SER A 16 -36.01 -14.38 -17.71
C SER A 16 -36.50 -13.24 -18.63
N SER A 17 -35.66 -12.29 -19.04
CA SER A 17 -34.71 -12.37 -20.17
C SER A 17 -35.39 -12.40 -21.55
N ASP A 18 -35.69 -11.22 -22.08
CA ASP A 18 -36.21 -11.03 -23.43
C ASP A 18 -35.08 -11.24 -24.47
N LEU A 19 -35.26 -12.15 -25.42
CA LEU A 19 -34.36 -12.37 -26.56
C LEU A 19 -35.19 -12.67 -27.82
N GLY A 20 -35.54 -11.61 -28.56
CA GLY A 20 -36.35 -11.72 -29.76
C GLY A 20 -35.63 -12.39 -30.94
N LEU A 21 -36.18 -13.51 -31.43
CA LEU A 21 -35.76 -14.17 -32.67
C LEU A 21 -36.96 -14.71 -33.47
N GLY A 22 -36.87 -14.62 -34.80
CA GLY A 22 -37.39 -15.65 -35.70
C GLY A 22 -38.91 -15.73 -35.93
N ASN A 23 -39.47 -14.77 -36.66
CA ASN A 23 -40.77 -14.92 -37.34
C ASN A 23 -40.75 -16.11 -38.34
N VAL A 24 -41.54 -17.17 -38.07
CA VAL A 24 -41.96 -18.17 -39.07
C VAL A 24 -43.41 -18.58 -38.79
N GLY A 25 -44.26 -18.65 -39.81
CA GLY A 25 -45.72 -18.83 -39.66
C GLY A 25 -46.25 -20.25 -39.82
N SER A 26 -47.58 -20.32 -39.96
CA SER A 26 -48.44 -21.46 -40.40
C SER A 26 -49.31 -22.13 -39.33
N SER A 27 -50.58 -21.70 -39.29
CA SER A 27 -51.78 -22.55 -39.41
C SER A 27 -51.63 -24.07 -39.19
N LEU A 28 -52.41 -24.62 -38.24
CA LEU A 28 -53.53 -25.53 -38.57
C LEU A 28 -54.50 -25.78 -37.39
N MET A 29 -55.59 -26.49 -37.69
CA MET A 29 -56.75 -26.70 -36.82
C MET A 29 -56.56 -27.79 -35.76
N VAL A 30 -57.11 -27.52 -34.57
CA VAL A 30 -57.78 -28.43 -33.61
C VAL A 30 -57.83 -29.92 -33.97
N ASN A 31 -57.15 -30.74 -33.15
CA ASN A 31 -57.68 -31.94 -32.49
C ASN A 31 -56.91 -32.03 -31.14
N ALA A 32 -57.54 -32.17 -29.96
CA ALA A 32 -58.49 -33.19 -29.55
C ALA A 32 -57.87 -34.59 -29.35
N ASP A 33 -56.76 -34.68 -28.58
CA ASP A 33 -56.75 -35.36 -27.27
C ASP A 33 -55.42 -35.09 -26.54
N ALA A 34 -55.46 -34.60 -25.29
CA ALA A 34 -54.30 -34.38 -24.44
C ALA A 34 -54.75 -34.27 -22.97
N PRO A 35 -54.04 -34.90 -22.00
CA PRO A 35 -54.44 -34.85 -20.60
C PRO A 35 -54.33 -33.44 -20.02
N GLU A 36 -55.28 -33.06 -19.17
CA GLU A 36 -55.27 -31.77 -18.48
C GLU A 36 -53.99 -31.60 -17.63
N PRO A 37 -53.42 -30.39 -17.55
CA PRO A 37 -52.28 -30.13 -16.70
C PRO A 37 -52.68 -30.37 -15.24
N VAL A 38 -51.99 -31.30 -14.58
CA VAL A 38 -52.19 -31.55 -13.14
C VAL A 38 -51.86 -30.27 -12.39
N HIS A 39 -52.88 -29.62 -11.84
CA HIS A 39 -52.71 -28.56 -10.85
C HIS A 39 -52.02 -29.17 -9.63
N VAL A 40 -50.70 -28.96 -9.54
CA VAL A 40 -49.95 -29.21 -8.31
C VAL A 40 -50.35 -28.10 -7.34
N ASP A 41 -51.08 -28.48 -6.30
CA ASP A 41 -51.66 -27.53 -5.35
C ASP A 41 -50.54 -26.89 -4.51
N VAL A 42 -50.23 -25.63 -4.79
CA VAL A 42 -49.03 -24.92 -4.29
C VAL A 42 -49.26 -24.34 -2.89
N SER A 43 -49.43 -25.27 -1.95
CA SER A 43 -49.58 -25.07 -0.50
C SER A 43 -50.87 -24.36 -0.04
N PRO A 44 -51.44 -24.77 1.11
CA PRO A 44 -52.64 -24.15 1.66
C PRO A 44 -52.32 -22.76 2.23
N LEU A 45 -52.47 -21.73 1.41
CA LEU A 45 -52.58 -20.35 1.85
C LEU A 45 -53.97 -20.15 2.46
N PHE A 46 -54.05 -19.51 3.64
CA PHE A 46 -55.33 -19.15 4.26
C PHE A 46 -56.16 -18.28 3.31
N SER A 47 -57.44 -18.61 3.16
CA SER A 47 -58.40 -17.82 2.39
C SER A 47 -58.64 -16.43 3.00
N GLU A 48 -59.21 -15.50 2.22
CA GLU A 48 -59.52 -14.15 2.72
C GLU A 48 -60.48 -14.17 3.93
N GLU A 49 -61.40 -15.14 3.99
CA GLU A 49 -62.30 -15.34 5.13
C GLU A 49 -61.55 -15.88 6.38
N GLU A 50 -60.60 -16.79 6.19
CA GLU A 50 -59.75 -17.28 7.30
C GLU A 50 -58.79 -16.20 7.80
N GLN A 51 -58.20 -15.39 6.91
CA GLN A 51 -57.36 -14.24 7.30
C GLN A 51 -58.17 -13.17 8.04
N ALA A 52 -59.41 -12.90 7.62
CA ALA A 52 -60.32 -12.00 8.33
C ALA A 52 -60.69 -12.54 9.72
N ALA A 53 -61.05 -13.82 9.82
CA ALA A 53 -61.37 -14.47 11.10
C ALA A 53 -60.16 -14.49 12.05
N MET A 54 -58.96 -14.82 11.54
CA MET A 54 -57.71 -14.72 12.30
C MET A 54 -57.45 -13.29 12.77
N SER A 55 -57.75 -12.27 11.97
CA SER A 55 -57.61 -10.87 12.38
C SER A 55 -58.60 -10.47 13.47
N GLU A 56 -59.86 -10.91 13.41
CA GLU A 56 -60.86 -10.66 14.46
C GLU A 56 -60.53 -11.38 15.78
N SER A 57 -59.87 -12.55 15.71
CA SER A 57 -59.37 -13.28 16.89
C SER A 57 -57.90 -13.02 17.22
N SER A 58 -57.27 -11.98 16.64
CA SER A 58 -55.84 -11.72 16.84
C SER A 58 -55.56 -10.90 18.10
N GLU A 59 -54.58 -11.33 18.87
CA GLU A 59 -54.01 -10.56 19.97
C GLU A 59 -52.73 -9.87 19.49
N LYS A 60 -52.72 -8.53 19.47
CA LYS A 60 -51.53 -7.75 19.10
C LYS A 60 -50.58 -7.64 20.30
N TYR A 61 -49.49 -8.38 20.24
CA TYR A 61 -48.34 -8.20 21.12
C TYR A 61 -47.35 -7.20 20.51
N GLU A 62 -46.61 -6.47 21.34
CA GLU A 62 -45.50 -5.59 20.93
C GLU A 62 -44.16 -6.24 21.29
N PHE A 63 -43.12 -5.96 20.52
CA PHE A 63 -41.80 -6.57 20.75
C PHE A 63 -41.23 -6.10 22.09
N GLN A 64 -40.89 -7.05 22.96
CA GLN A 64 -40.22 -6.80 24.24
C GLN A 64 -38.72 -7.07 24.08
N ALA A 65 -37.90 -6.32 24.82
CA ALA A 65 -36.46 -6.46 24.86
C ALA A 65 -35.96 -6.52 26.31
N GLU A 66 -35.04 -7.44 26.59
CA GLU A 66 -34.38 -7.60 27.89
C GLU A 66 -33.23 -6.58 27.98
N VAL A 67 -33.46 -5.44 28.64
CA VAL A 67 -32.53 -4.28 28.63
C VAL A 67 -31.12 -4.66 29.08
N THR A 68 -30.97 -5.41 30.18
CA THR A 68 -29.66 -5.85 30.70
C THR A 68 -28.88 -6.67 29.66
N ARG A 69 -29.56 -7.56 28.93
CA ARG A 69 -28.95 -8.38 27.88
C ARG A 69 -28.67 -7.59 26.59
N LEU A 70 -29.47 -6.57 26.31
CA LEU A 70 -29.24 -5.66 25.19
C LEU A 70 -28.00 -4.79 25.47
N MET A 71 -27.84 -4.29 26.70
CA MET A 71 -26.62 -3.61 27.15
C MET A 71 -25.39 -4.52 27.02
N ASP A 72 -25.45 -5.76 27.52
CA ASP A 72 -24.37 -6.74 27.39
C ASP A 72 -23.93 -6.97 25.93
N ILE A 73 -24.88 -7.09 24.99
CA ILE A 73 -24.58 -7.20 23.56
C ILE A 73 -23.93 -5.91 23.01
N VAL A 74 -24.45 -4.73 23.37
CA VAL A 74 -23.91 -3.43 22.92
C VAL A 74 -22.51 -3.16 23.46
N ILE A 75 -22.20 -3.63 24.67
CA ILE A 75 -20.88 -3.45 25.31
C ILE A 75 -19.92 -4.53 24.82
N ASN A 76 -20.25 -5.81 25.00
CA ASN A 76 -19.30 -6.92 24.87
C ASN A 76 -19.29 -7.62 23.49
N SER A 77 -20.26 -7.34 22.60
CA SER A 77 -20.38 -8.02 21.29
C SER A 77 -20.35 -7.10 20.06
N LEU A 78 -20.55 -5.78 20.23
CA LEU A 78 -20.68 -4.84 19.11
C LEU A 78 -19.32 -4.29 18.62
N TYR A 79 -18.39 -4.02 19.52
CA TYR A 79 -17.11 -3.39 19.25
C TYR A 79 -15.97 -4.40 19.40
N LYS A 80 -15.00 -4.40 18.47
CA LYS A 80 -13.78 -5.22 18.61
C LYS A 80 -12.72 -4.57 19.49
N ASN A 81 -12.57 -3.25 19.34
CA ASN A 81 -11.48 -2.47 19.94
C ASN A 81 -12.03 -1.59 21.07
N LYS A 82 -11.47 -1.69 22.29
CA LYS A 82 -11.91 -0.88 23.45
C LYS A 82 -11.81 0.63 23.18
N GLU A 83 -10.72 1.06 22.53
CA GLU A 83 -10.39 2.47 22.26
C GLU A 83 -11.46 3.29 21.50
N ILE A 84 -12.44 2.63 20.88
CA ILE A 84 -13.58 3.26 20.19
C ILE A 84 -14.40 4.16 21.12
N PHE A 85 -14.41 3.91 22.43
CA PHE A 85 -15.17 4.74 23.38
C PHE A 85 -14.85 6.24 23.24
N LEU A 86 -13.57 6.58 23.04
CA LEU A 86 -13.14 7.98 22.92
C LEU A 86 -13.63 8.61 21.59
N ARG A 87 -13.68 7.82 20.50
CA ARG A 87 -14.24 8.26 19.21
C ARG A 87 -15.72 8.58 19.32
N GLU A 88 -16.53 7.71 19.93
CA GLU A 88 -17.98 7.97 20.06
C GLU A 88 -18.26 9.14 21.00
N LEU A 89 -17.52 9.28 22.11
CA LEU A 89 -17.69 10.41 23.05
C LEU A 89 -17.30 11.76 22.43
N ILE A 90 -16.17 11.84 21.70
CA ILE A 90 -15.80 13.07 20.98
C ILE A 90 -16.78 13.36 19.83
N SER A 91 -17.30 12.34 19.14
CA SER A 91 -18.33 12.51 18.11
C SER A 91 -19.63 13.10 18.69
N ASN A 92 -20.07 12.61 19.85
CA ASN A 92 -21.24 13.14 20.56
C ASN A 92 -21.02 14.58 21.02
N ALA A 93 -19.80 14.92 21.48
CA ALA A 93 -19.42 16.29 21.84
C ALA A 93 -19.44 17.23 20.62
N SER A 94 -18.92 16.78 19.47
CA SER A 94 -18.97 17.54 18.22
C SER A 94 -20.42 17.79 17.74
N ASP A 95 -21.30 16.78 17.81
CA ASP A 95 -22.74 16.92 17.57
C ASP A 95 -23.39 17.94 18.52
N ALA A 96 -23.02 17.95 19.80
CA ALA A 96 -23.53 18.91 20.77
C ALA A 96 -23.03 20.34 20.50
N LEU A 97 -21.79 20.49 20.02
CA LEU A 97 -21.16 21.77 19.68
C LEU A 97 -21.75 22.38 18.39
N ASP A 98 -21.99 21.59 17.33
CA ASP A 98 -22.66 22.11 16.13
C ASP A 98 -24.14 22.46 16.40
N LYS A 99 -24.84 21.74 17.28
CA LYS A 99 -26.18 22.16 17.77
C LYS A 99 -26.13 23.51 18.50
N ALA A 100 -25.14 23.74 19.36
CA ALA A 100 -24.96 25.01 20.06
C ALA A 100 -24.59 26.16 19.10
N ARG A 101 -23.70 25.89 18.14
CA ARG A 101 -23.33 26.82 17.06
C ARG A 101 -24.55 27.21 16.22
N PHE A 102 -25.38 26.25 15.84
CA PHE A 102 -26.61 26.51 15.09
C PHE A 102 -27.66 27.29 15.89
N LYS A 103 -27.89 26.93 17.17
CA LYS A 103 -28.74 27.75 18.06
C LYS A 103 -28.18 29.18 18.16
N GLY A 104 -26.88 29.36 18.32
CA GLY A 104 -26.22 30.68 18.35
C GLY A 104 -26.38 31.53 17.07
N ILE A 105 -26.55 30.90 15.90
CA ILE A 105 -26.86 31.60 14.64
C ILE A 105 -28.32 32.12 14.63
N LYS A 106 -29.26 31.35 15.21
CA LYS A 106 -30.68 31.75 15.32
C LYS A 106 -30.95 32.70 16.51
N GLU A 107 -30.24 32.52 17.60
CA GLU A 107 -30.46 33.14 18.91
C GLU A 107 -29.16 33.82 19.38
N LYS A 108 -29.04 35.13 19.15
CA LYS A 108 -27.79 35.90 19.40
C LYS A 108 -27.15 35.72 20.77
N ASN A 109 -27.96 35.44 21.79
CA ASN A 109 -27.55 35.35 23.18
C ASN A 109 -27.34 33.90 23.67
N PHE A 110 -27.58 32.89 22.83
CA PHE A 110 -27.46 31.48 23.24
C PHE A 110 -26.04 31.11 23.72
N LEU A 111 -25.03 31.78 23.17
CA LEU A 111 -23.62 31.57 23.55
C LEU A 111 -23.16 32.46 24.72
N ASP A 112 -23.99 33.35 25.27
CA ASP A 112 -23.57 34.22 26.39
C ASP A 112 -23.27 33.44 27.68
N THR A 113 -23.84 32.24 27.85
CA THR A 113 -23.58 31.35 28.99
C THR A 113 -22.21 30.65 28.95
N LYS A 114 -21.60 30.53 27.76
CA LYS A 114 -20.28 29.92 27.49
C LYS A 114 -19.94 30.19 26.02
N LYS A 115 -18.91 30.99 25.73
CA LYS A 115 -18.67 31.51 24.36
C LYS A 115 -17.78 30.58 23.54
N GLU A 116 -16.99 29.81 24.26
CA GLU A 116 -16.07 28.79 23.80
C GLU A 116 -16.89 27.62 23.22
N LEU A 117 -16.41 27.06 22.09
CA LEU A 117 -16.97 25.88 21.45
C LEU A 117 -15.82 24.88 21.24
N GLU A 118 -15.63 24.05 22.25
CA GLU A 118 -14.46 23.22 22.49
C GLU A 118 -14.82 21.93 23.26
N VAL A 119 -13.91 20.95 23.18
CA VAL A 119 -13.91 19.72 23.99
C VAL A 119 -12.66 19.73 24.88
N ARG A 120 -12.81 19.32 26.14
CA ARG A 120 -11.71 19.17 27.11
C ARG A 120 -11.65 17.75 27.64
N ILE A 121 -10.46 17.17 27.67
CA ILE A 121 -10.18 15.81 28.17
C ILE A 121 -9.16 15.91 29.31
N SER A 122 -9.48 15.36 30.46
CA SER A 122 -8.59 15.33 31.63
C SER A 122 -8.75 14.03 32.41
N TYR A 123 -7.64 13.43 32.81
CA TYR A 123 -7.60 12.21 33.61
C TYR A 123 -7.05 12.50 35.01
N ASP A 124 -7.36 11.58 35.93
CA ASP A 124 -6.89 11.55 37.30
C ASP A 124 -6.40 10.13 37.63
N LYS A 125 -5.11 9.99 37.95
CA LYS A 125 -4.48 8.69 38.22
C LYS A 125 -4.83 8.13 39.60
N GLU A 126 -5.12 8.99 40.57
CA GLU A 126 -5.40 8.61 41.96
C GLU A 126 -6.88 8.23 42.13
N ALA A 127 -7.79 9.08 41.62
CA ALA A 127 -9.22 8.78 41.57
C ALA A 127 -9.58 7.72 40.49
N ARG A 128 -8.61 7.29 39.66
CA ARG A 128 -8.78 6.37 38.53
C ARG A 128 -9.89 6.82 37.56
N THR A 129 -9.97 8.12 37.27
CA THR A 129 -11.00 8.68 36.39
C THR A 129 -10.47 9.27 35.09
N LEU A 130 -11.29 9.18 34.04
CA LEU A 130 -11.14 9.95 32.82
C LEU A 130 -12.39 10.83 32.65
N THR A 131 -12.22 12.12 32.43
CA THR A 131 -13.32 13.08 32.26
C THR A 131 -13.22 13.76 30.90
N ILE A 132 -14.37 13.81 30.20
CA ILE A 132 -14.53 14.54 28.93
C ILE A 132 -15.64 15.57 29.13
N ALA A 133 -15.34 16.85 28.88
CA ALA A 133 -16.29 17.94 28.98
C ALA A 133 -16.46 18.67 27.64
N ASP A 134 -17.69 18.97 27.27
CA ASP A 134 -18.06 19.76 26.10
C ASP A 134 -18.69 21.11 26.50
N SER A 135 -18.67 22.06 25.57
CA SER A 135 -19.35 23.36 25.66
C SER A 135 -20.53 23.48 24.68
N GLY A 136 -21.10 22.34 24.29
CA GLY A 136 -22.21 22.21 23.36
C GLY A 136 -23.55 22.62 23.96
N VAL A 137 -24.63 22.07 23.41
CA VAL A 137 -26.02 22.46 23.76
C VAL A 137 -26.42 22.03 25.18
N GLY A 138 -25.80 20.97 25.72
CA GLY A 138 -26.22 20.32 26.97
C GLY A 138 -27.55 19.56 26.85
N MET A 139 -27.99 18.94 27.93
CA MET A 139 -29.26 18.22 28.03
C MET A 139 -30.10 18.75 29.19
N THR A 140 -31.40 18.85 28.99
CA THR A 140 -32.40 19.02 30.07
C THR A 140 -32.51 17.73 30.89
N LYS A 141 -33.11 17.82 32.09
CA LYS A 141 -33.42 16.64 32.91
C LYS A 141 -34.23 15.57 32.15
N THR A 142 -35.18 15.99 31.31
CA THR A 142 -35.97 15.09 30.47
C THR A 142 -35.11 14.40 29.42
N GLU A 143 -34.21 15.13 28.74
CA GLU A 143 -33.31 14.55 27.74
C GLU A 143 -32.27 13.58 28.33
N LEU A 144 -31.80 13.80 29.57
CA LEU A 144 -30.96 12.82 30.26
C LEU A 144 -31.69 11.48 30.45
N VAL A 145 -32.94 11.52 30.92
CA VAL A 145 -33.79 10.32 31.08
C VAL A 145 -34.12 9.70 29.72
N GLU A 146 -34.48 10.51 28.73
CA GLU A 146 -34.99 10.02 27.45
C GLU A 146 -33.90 9.56 26.47
N ASN A 147 -32.73 10.21 26.44
CA ASN A 147 -31.68 9.94 25.44
C ASN A 147 -30.55 9.05 26.00
N LEU A 148 -30.19 9.17 27.28
CA LEU A 148 -29.19 8.28 27.92
C LEU A 148 -29.84 7.07 28.61
N GLY A 149 -31.12 7.17 28.99
CA GLY A 149 -31.89 6.08 29.59
C GLY A 149 -32.59 5.14 28.61
N THR A 150 -32.59 5.43 27.30
CA THR A 150 -33.25 4.61 26.26
C THR A 150 -32.25 4.16 25.21
N VAL A 151 -31.92 2.87 25.19
CA VAL A 151 -30.98 2.32 24.19
C VAL A 151 -31.59 2.39 22.79
N ALA A 152 -30.76 2.69 21.79
CA ALA A 152 -31.14 2.90 20.38
C ALA A 152 -32.03 4.13 20.11
N LYS A 153 -32.05 5.12 21.01
CA LYS A 153 -32.64 6.44 20.78
C LYS A 153 -31.56 7.50 20.56
N SER A 154 -31.70 8.34 19.53
CA SER A 154 -30.75 9.42 19.23
C SER A 154 -31.41 10.79 19.24
N GLY A 155 -30.99 11.63 20.20
CA GLY A 155 -31.33 13.06 20.22
C GLY A 155 -30.72 13.86 19.05
N THR A 156 -29.74 13.31 18.32
CA THR A 156 -29.26 13.88 17.06
C THR A 156 -30.25 13.63 15.92
N THR A 157 -30.78 12.41 15.80
CA THR A 157 -31.78 12.08 14.77
C THR A 157 -33.05 12.91 14.95
N ASN A 158 -33.56 13.01 16.18
CA ASN A 158 -34.73 13.85 16.49
C ASN A 158 -34.49 15.34 16.16
N PHE A 159 -33.27 15.84 16.31
CA PHE A 159 -32.94 17.23 15.95
C PHE A 159 -32.94 17.42 14.42
N MET A 160 -32.42 16.47 13.65
CA MET A 160 -32.48 16.49 12.18
C MET A 160 -33.91 16.41 11.65
N GLU A 161 -34.78 15.59 12.23
CA GLU A 161 -36.19 15.50 11.84
C GLU A 161 -36.94 16.82 12.11
N ASN A 162 -36.68 17.46 13.27
CA ASN A 162 -37.28 18.75 13.64
C ASN A 162 -36.74 19.94 12.82
N LEU A 163 -35.66 19.77 12.02
CA LEU A 163 -35.18 20.75 11.04
C LEU A 163 -35.88 20.65 9.66
N GLY A 164 -36.81 19.71 9.50
CA GLY A 164 -37.38 19.33 8.20
C GLY A 164 -37.97 20.48 7.37
N GLY A 165 -37.23 20.90 6.34
CA GLY A 165 -37.72 21.73 5.22
C GLY A 165 -37.03 23.09 5.04
N GLU A 166 -36.51 23.69 6.12
CA GLU A 166 -35.84 25.01 6.10
C GLU A 166 -34.58 24.98 6.99
N GLY A 167 -33.50 24.40 6.46
CA GLY A 167 -32.21 24.27 7.14
C GLY A 167 -31.04 24.16 6.14
N ASP A 168 -29.87 24.64 6.56
CA ASP A 168 -28.69 24.77 5.70
C ASP A 168 -28.03 23.42 5.37
N ALA A 169 -27.33 23.35 4.23
CA ALA A 169 -26.67 22.13 3.78
C ALA A 169 -25.45 21.73 4.63
N ASP A 170 -24.91 22.66 5.42
CA ASP A 170 -23.68 22.49 6.22
C ASP A 170 -23.87 21.68 7.53
N LEU A 171 -25.10 21.26 7.89
CA LEU A 171 -25.39 20.59 9.17
C LEU A 171 -25.24 19.06 9.09
N SER A 172 -23.99 18.59 9.11
CA SER A 172 -23.60 17.19 8.92
C SER A 172 -23.27 16.46 10.25
N MET A 173 -24.28 16.17 11.09
CA MET A 173 -24.09 15.47 12.39
C MET A 173 -23.82 13.96 12.28
N ILE A 174 -23.11 13.38 13.25
CA ILE A 174 -22.52 12.03 13.22
C ILE A 174 -23.39 10.97 13.93
N GLY A 175 -24.16 11.35 14.95
CA GLY A 175 -24.85 10.44 15.88
C GLY A 175 -26.19 9.84 15.39
N GLN A 176 -26.18 8.78 14.59
CA GLN A 176 -27.44 8.19 14.07
C GLN A 176 -28.04 7.05 14.94
N PHE A 177 -27.23 6.12 15.46
CA PHE A 177 -27.74 4.83 15.98
C PHE A 177 -28.27 4.81 17.42
N GLY A 178 -28.00 5.81 18.25
CA GLY A 178 -28.44 5.82 19.66
C GLY A 178 -27.82 4.74 20.56
N VAL A 179 -26.69 4.15 20.18
CA VAL A 179 -25.95 3.14 20.98
C VAL A 179 -24.49 3.51 21.29
N GLY A 180 -23.95 4.54 20.62
CA GLY A 180 -22.53 4.92 20.73
C GLY A 180 -22.09 5.32 22.15
N PHE A 181 -22.97 5.97 22.92
CA PHE A 181 -22.69 6.36 24.31
C PHE A 181 -22.30 5.17 25.19
N TYR A 182 -22.95 4.01 25.05
CA TYR A 182 -22.72 2.85 25.92
C TYR A 182 -21.39 2.14 25.69
N SER A 183 -20.65 2.47 24.62
CA SER A 183 -19.27 2.01 24.42
C SER A 183 -18.32 2.45 25.56
N ILE A 184 -18.69 3.47 26.32
CA ILE A 184 -18.03 3.90 27.56
C ILE A 184 -17.78 2.74 28.54
N TYR A 185 -18.74 1.81 28.67
CA TYR A 185 -18.66 0.65 29.56
C TYR A 185 -17.73 -0.46 29.07
N LEU A 186 -17.07 -0.30 27.91
CA LEU A 186 -15.89 -1.10 27.55
C LEU A 186 -14.76 -0.87 28.57
N VAL A 187 -14.57 0.38 29.01
CA VAL A 187 -13.45 0.82 29.86
C VAL A 187 -13.85 1.26 31.27
N SER A 188 -15.10 1.69 31.48
CA SER A 188 -15.58 2.15 32.80
C SER A 188 -16.49 1.15 33.52
N GLU A 189 -16.41 1.12 34.86
CA GLU A 189 -17.36 0.41 35.73
C GLU A 189 -18.58 1.27 36.07
N LYS A 190 -18.34 2.56 36.28
CA LYS A 190 -19.35 3.57 36.59
C LYS A 190 -19.15 4.77 35.68
N VAL A 191 -20.26 5.39 35.29
CA VAL A 191 -20.28 6.66 34.58
C VAL A 191 -21.14 7.65 35.35
N THR A 192 -20.66 8.88 35.44
CA THR A 192 -21.42 10.05 35.88
C THR A 192 -21.47 11.05 34.72
N VAL A 193 -22.65 11.62 34.43
CA VAL A 193 -22.86 12.63 33.39
C VAL A 193 -23.55 13.84 34.01
N ALA A 194 -22.80 14.91 34.24
CA ALA A 194 -23.36 16.21 34.60
C ALA A 194 -23.68 16.99 33.32
N SER A 195 -24.86 17.61 33.21
CA SER A 195 -25.24 18.39 32.04
C SER A 195 -26.08 19.61 32.39
N LYS A 196 -25.88 20.68 31.60
CA LYS A 196 -26.61 21.94 31.70
C LYS A 196 -27.00 22.41 30.29
N SER A 197 -28.28 22.22 29.94
CA SER A 197 -28.89 22.96 28.83
C SER A 197 -29.15 24.42 29.22
N ASN A 198 -29.23 25.33 28.23
CA ASN A 198 -29.82 26.66 28.43
C ASN A 198 -31.34 26.58 28.67
N ASP A 199 -31.99 25.49 28.24
CA ASP A 199 -33.45 25.28 28.30
C ASP A 199 -33.92 24.64 29.64
N ASP A 200 -33.00 24.39 30.58
CA ASP A 200 -33.26 23.90 31.95
C ASP A 200 -32.73 24.94 32.96
N GLU A 201 -33.43 25.22 34.05
CA GLU A 201 -32.91 26.09 35.12
C GLU A 201 -31.76 25.41 35.88
N THR A 202 -31.77 24.08 35.95
CA THR A 202 -30.90 23.27 36.82
C THR A 202 -29.81 22.52 36.04
N GLN A 203 -28.60 22.48 36.61
CA GLN A 203 -27.62 21.47 36.23
C GLN A 203 -28.06 20.13 36.83
N ASN A 204 -28.04 19.05 36.05
CA ASN A 204 -28.48 17.73 36.50
C ASN A 204 -27.35 16.69 36.28
N VAL A 205 -27.26 15.74 37.19
CA VAL A 205 -26.31 14.63 37.18
C VAL A 205 -27.07 13.32 36.97
N TRP A 206 -26.72 12.61 35.90
CA TRP A 206 -27.10 11.23 35.63
C TRP A 206 -25.95 10.29 36.08
N SER A 207 -26.25 9.10 36.61
CA SER A 207 -25.23 8.10 36.95
C SER A 207 -25.73 6.67 36.80
N SER A 208 -24.87 5.76 36.31
CA SER A 208 -25.17 4.34 36.13
C SER A 208 -23.91 3.45 36.09
N GLN A 209 -24.09 2.18 36.45
CA GLN A 209 -23.09 1.09 36.33
C GLN A 209 -23.46 0.07 35.23
N ALA A 210 -24.39 0.42 34.32
CA ALA A 210 -24.96 -0.46 33.29
C ALA A 210 -25.64 -1.75 33.80
N ASP A 211 -26.02 -1.79 35.08
CA ASP A 211 -26.75 -2.90 35.73
C ASP A 211 -28.21 -3.07 35.27
N GLY A 212 -28.68 -2.20 34.38
CA GLY A 212 -30.08 -2.06 33.96
C GLY A 212 -30.81 -0.87 34.60
N SER A 213 -30.13 -0.11 35.48
CA SER A 213 -30.68 1.06 36.17
C SER A 213 -29.83 2.33 35.98
N PHE A 214 -30.41 3.48 36.32
CA PHE A 214 -29.69 4.76 36.42
C PHE A 214 -30.43 5.71 37.37
N VAL A 215 -29.72 6.72 37.89
CA VAL A 215 -30.28 7.78 38.74
C VAL A 215 -30.10 9.15 38.08
N VAL A 216 -31.03 10.10 38.33
CA VAL A 216 -30.92 11.51 37.88
C VAL A 216 -31.32 12.47 38.99
N ALA A 217 -30.39 13.31 39.43
CA ALA A 217 -30.57 14.31 40.49
C ALA A 217 -30.06 15.70 40.05
N PRO A 218 -30.48 16.80 40.70
CA PRO A 218 -29.81 18.10 40.55
C PRO A 218 -28.34 17.99 40.99
N ASP A 219 -27.45 18.73 40.34
CA ASP A 219 -26.03 18.76 40.71
C ASP A 219 -25.81 19.52 42.03
N PRO A 220 -25.25 18.89 43.09
CA PRO A 220 -25.00 19.57 44.36
C PRO A 220 -23.95 20.68 44.25
N ARG A 221 -23.14 20.69 43.18
CA ARG A 221 -22.15 21.75 42.88
C ARG A 221 -22.80 23.01 42.27
N GLY A 222 -24.09 22.96 41.94
CA GLY A 222 -24.79 24.02 41.21
C GLY A 222 -24.43 24.06 39.73
N ASN A 223 -24.50 25.25 39.10
CA ASN A 223 -24.16 25.42 37.69
C ASN A 223 -22.64 25.65 37.51
N THR A 224 -21.86 24.58 37.53
CA THR A 224 -20.40 24.63 37.27
C THR A 224 -20.07 24.69 35.78
N LEU A 225 -20.94 24.14 34.91
CA LEU A 225 -20.63 23.97 33.49
C LEU A 225 -20.92 25.23 32.66
N GLY A 226 -21.81 26.10 33.12
CA GLY A 226 -22.37 27.23 32.36
C GLY A 226 -23.37 26.75 31.30
N ARG A 227 -22.86 25.93 30.36
CA ARG A 227 -23.58 25.18 29.33
C ARG A 227 -22.73 23.98 28.87
N GLY A 228 -23.37 22.88 28.47
CA GLY A 228 -22.71 21.69 27.90
C GLY A 228 -22.84 20.47 28.80
N THR A 229 -21.91 19.52 28.66
CA THR A 229 -21.90 18.24 29.40
C THR A 229 -20.51 17.92 29.92
N GLU A 230 -20.43 17.23 31.05
CA GLU A 230 -19.22 16.67 31.67
C GLU A 230 -19.49 15.18 31.94
N ILE A 231 -18.68 14.31 31.33
CA ILE A 231 -18.78 12.86 31.41
C ILE A 231 -17.55 12.33 32.15
N THR A 232 -17.75 11.87 33.38
CA THR A 232 -16.69 11.25 34.20
C THR A 232 -16.85 9.73 34.21
N MET A 233 -15.80 9.06 33.75
CA MET A 233 -15.64 7.61 33.72
C MET A 233 -14.79 7.17 34.91
N TYR A 234 -15.27 6.21 35.70
CA TYR A 234 -14.46 5.49 36.69
C TYR A 234 -13.93 4.22 36.02
N LEU A 235 -12.62 4.13 35.79
CA LEU A 235 -12.04 3.12 34.92
C LEU A 235 -11.77 1.79 35.64
N LYS A 236 -12.04 0.69 34.91
CA LYS A 236 -11.66 -0.69 35.30
C LYS A 236 -10.15 -0.80 35.48
N ASP A 237 -9.70 -1.74 36.31
CA ASP A 237 -8.26 -2.00 36.50
C ASP A 237 -7.56 -2.30 35.16
N ASP A 238 -8.22 -3.08 34.28
CA ASP A 238 -7.75 -3.43 32.94
C ASP A 238 -7.85 -2.31 31.88
N ALA A 239 -8.26 -1.11 32.30
CA ALA A 239 -8.39 0.09 31.47
C ALA A 239 -7.46 1.23 31.93
N SER A 240 -6.51 0.95 32.82
CA SER A 240 -5.59 1.96 33.37
C SER A 240 -4.68 2.61 32.30
N GLU A 241 -4.57 2.04 31.09
CA GLU A 241 -3.88 2.66 29.94
C GLU A 241 -4.51 3.99 29.49
N TYR A 242 -5.80 4.23 29.75
CA TYR A 242 -6.49 5.47 29.36
C TYR A 242 -6.34 6.60 30.42
N LEU A 243 -5.41 6.44 31.37
CA LEU A 243 -4.95 7.47 32.31
C LEU A 243 -3.56 8.02 31.92
N ASP A 244 -3.15 7.82 30.68
CA ASP A 244 -1.86 8.25 30.12
C ASP A 244 -2.07 9.29 29.00
N ASP A 245 -1.31 10.40 29.03
CA ASP A 245 -1.54 11.50 28.10
C ASP A 245 -1.09 11.16 26.67
N TYR A 246 -0.01 10.39 26.51
CA TYR A 246 0.44 9.91 25.20
C TYR A 246 -0.58 8.94 24.59
N LYS A 247 -1.13 7.99 25.38
CA LYS A 247 -2.24 7.13 24.93
C LYS A 247 -3.43 7.97 24.49
N ILE A 248 -3.93 8.88 25.32
CA ILE A 248 -5.10 9.72 24.99
C ILE A 248 -4.84 10.56 23.74
N GLU A 249 -3.69 11.22 23.65
CA GLU A 249 -3.31 12.04 22.49
C GLU A 249 -3.22 11.20 21.20
N SER A 250 -2.64 10.01 21.27
CA SER A 250 -2.55 9.09 20.11
C SER A 250 -3.93 8.70 19.57
N LEU A 251 -4.93 8.53 20.45
CA LEU A 251 -6.30 8.18 20.08
C LEU A 251 -7.08 9.37 19.52
N VAL A 252 -6.88 10.58 20.09
CA VAL A 252 -7.41 11.82 19.49
C VAL A 252 -6.81 12.01 18.09
N LYS A 253 -5.50 11.86 17.93
CA LYS A 253 -4.79 11.93 16.64
C LYS A 253 -5.07 10.76 15.68
N ARG A 254 -5.67 9.66 16.15
CA ARG A 254 -6.17 8.58 15.28
C ARG A 254 -7.58 8.88 14.78
N TYR A 255 -8.52 9.15 15.69
CA TYR A 255 -9.94 9.15 15.37
C TYR A 255 -10.57 10.53 15.16
N SER A 256 -10.00 11.57 15.78
CA SER A 256 -10.60 12.90 15.92
C SER A 256 -9.69 14.05 15.44
N GLU A 257 -8.57 13.73 14.80
CA GLU A 257 -7.55 14.66 14.27
C GLU A 257 -8.14 15.80 13.45
N PHE A 258 -9.28 15.56 12.77
CA PHE A 258 -9.93 16.48 11.84
C PHE A 258 -11.32 16.97 12.28
N ILE A 259 -11.71 16.74 13.54
CA ILE A 259 -12.94 17.31 14.13
C ILE A 259 -12.88 18.84 14.07
N THR A 260 -14.01 19.47 13.72
CA THR A 260 -14.09 20.92 13.46
C THR A 260 -13.79 21.80 14.68
N PHE A 261 -14.05 21.29 15.90
CA PHE A 261 -13.86 22.01 17.15
C PHE A 261 -12.52 21.65 17.81
N PRO A 262 -11.86 22.59 18.51
CA PRO A 262 -10.64 22.29 19.25
C PRO A 262 -10.90 21.31 20.40
N ILE A 263 -10.02 20.33 20.51
CA ILE A 263 -9.96 19.31 21.56
C ILE A 263 -8.69 19.60 22.36
N TYR A 264 -8.85 19.86 23.66
CA TYR A 264 -7.74 20.10 24.59
C TYR A 264 -7.55 18.93 25.54
N LEU A 265 -6.30 18.54 25.77
CA LEU A 265 -5.88 17.54 26.75
C LEU A 265 -5.18 18.24 27.92
N ARG A 266 -5.62 17.97 29.15
CA ARG A 266 -4.90 18.39 30.36
C ARG A 266 -3.62 17.56 30.49
N LYS A 267 -2.47 18.20 30.30
CA LYS A 267 -1.15 17.59 30.56
C LYS A 267 -0.57 18.10 31.88
N THR A 268 0.23 17.25 32.53
CA THR A 268 1.11 17.65 33.62
C THR A 268 2.41 18.18 33.02
N ILE A 269 2.89 19.32 33.52
CA ILE A 269 4.21 19.87 33.24
C ILE A 269 4.95 19.96 34.57
N GLU A 270 6.18 19.45 34.60
CA GLU A 270 7.04 19.46 35.79
C GLU A 270 8.00 20.66 35.69
N GLU A 271 7.73 21.68 36.50
CA GLU A 271 8.51 22.92 36.55
C GLU A 271 9.45 22.86 37.76
N VAL A 272 10.76 22.80 37.50
CA VAL A 272 11.79 22.79 38.55
C VAL A 272 12.11 24.22 38.95
N VAL A 273 11.56 24.66 40.08
CA VAL A 273 11.80 26.00 40.62
C VAL A 273 12.88 25.91 41.70
N ALA A 274 13.79 26.89 41.73
CA ALA A 274 14.65 27.09 42.89
C ALA A 274 13.77 27.63 44.03
N ALA A 275 13.95 27.12 45.25
CA ALA A 275 13.34 27.77 46.40
C ALA A 275 14.06 29.10 46.67
N ASP A 276 13.36 30.21 46.49
CA ASP A 276 13.80 31.51 47.02
C ASP A 276 13.53 31.52 48.53
N GLU A 277 14.56 31.85 49.32
CA GLU A 277 14.46 32.09 50.76
C GLU A 277 13.88 33.50 51.01
N ASP A 278 12.54 33.66 50.94
CA ASP A 278 11.77 34.73 51.62
C ASP A 278 10.26 34.66 51.20
N GLU A 279 9.50 33.67 51.68
CA GLU A 279 8.02 33.70 51.62
C GLU A 279 7.36 32.85 52.74
N GLU A 280 7.59 33.24 54.00
CA GLU A 280 6.63 32.95 55.09
C GLU A 280 5.42 33.89 54.94
N ASP A 281 4.29 33.42 54.42
CA ASP A 281 3.00 34.11 54.59
C ASP A 281 1.79 33.14 54.59
N GLU A 282 1.27 32.94 55.80
CA GLU A 282 -0.16 32.94 56.17
C GLU A 282 -1.19 32.17 55.30
N TYR A 283 -1.65 31.01 55.82
CA TYR A 283 -2.98 30.47 55.55
C TYR A 283 -3.75 30.30 56.88
N GLU A 284 -4.62 31.26 57.20
CA GLU A 284 -5.57 31.14 58.31
C GLU A 284 -6.58 30.01 58.06
N TYR A 285 -6.86 29.23 59.10
CA TYR A 285 -8.13 28.50 59.27
C TYR A 285 -8.77 29.00 60.57
N GLU A 286 -9.90 29.72 60.46
CA GLU A 286 -10.73 30.03 61.64
C GLU A 286 -11.57 28.80 62.06
N ASP A 287 -11.93 28.80 63.35
CA ASP A 287 -12.38 27.66 64.17
C ASP A 287 -13.89 27.34 64.06
N GLY A 288 -14.33 26.16 64.54
CA GLY A 288 -15.65 25.58 64.24
C GLY A 288 -16.20 24.44 65.11
N GLU A 289 -15.86 24.38 66.41
CA GLU A 289 -16.50 23.58 67.48
C GLU A 289 -16.17 22.06 67.61
N GLU A 290 -15.71 21.67 68.81
CA GLU A 290 -15.54 20.30 69.32
C GLU A 290 -16.82 19.79 70.03
N GLU A 291 -17.00 18.48 70.18
CA GLU A 291 -17.51 17.89 71.45
C GLU A 291 -17.14 16.40 71.60
N ASP A 292 -16.19 16.14 72.50
CA ASP A 292 -16.09 15.03 73.47
C ASP A 292 -16.00 13.52 73.09
N LEU A 293 -14.86 12.94 73.51
CA LEU A 293 -14.69 11.66 74.26
C LEU A 293 -14.86 10.29 73.54
N ASP A 294 -14.21 9.19 73.95
CA ASP A 294 -13.40 8.86 75.15
C ASP A 294 -12.05 8.19 74.79
N GLU A 295 -11.20 7.96 75.81
CA GLU A 295 -9.87 7.31 75.78
C GLU A 295 -9.93 5.77 75.61
N ASP A 296 -8.82 5.15 75.15
CA ASP A 296 -8.10 4.07 75.89
C ASP A 296 -6.79 3.66 75.17
N GLU A 297 -5.83 3.12 75.94
CA GLU A 297 -4.44 2.82 75.57
C GLU A 297 -4.22 1.35 75.12
N GLU A 298 -3.11 1.05 74.42
CA GLU A 298 -2.07 0.07 74.84
C GLU A 298 -0.87 0.04 73.83
N GLU A 299 0.28 -0.48 74.28
CA GLU A 299 1.62 -0.34 73.63
C GLU A 299 2.16 -1.67 73.02
N GLU A 300 3.49 -1.89 73.09
CA GLU A 300 4.30 -3.09 72.75
C GLU A 300 4.63 -3.26 71.24
N GLU A 301 5.84 -2.88 70.81
CA GLU A 301 7.13 -3.65 70.76
C GLU A 301 7.25 -4.48 69.45
N GLU A 302 8.17 -4.18 68.52
CA GLU A 302 9.63 -4.44 68.54
C GLU A 302 10.01 -5.93 68.63
N GLU A 303 10.57 -6.50 67.55
CA GLU A 303 11.62 -7.54 67.59
C GLU A 303 12.37 -7.58 66.22
N GLU A 304 13.58 -8.17 66.21
CA GLU A 304 14.67 -7.89 65.25
C GLU A 304 15.09 -9.12 64.38
N GLU A 305 16.01 -8.90 63.42
CA GLU A 305 17.04 -9.85 62.91
C GLU A 305 16.58 -11.19 62.20
N GLU A 306 17.35 -11.89 61.33
CA GLU A 306 18.47 -11.60 60.40
C GLU A 306 18.62 -12.79 59.38
N GLU A 307 19.32 -12.58 58.24
CA GLU A 307 20.20 -13.53 57.47
C GLU A 307 19.69 -14.94 56.99
N GLU A 308 20.18 -15.64 55.94
CA GLU A 308 21.20 -15.41 54.86
C GLU A 308 21.06 -16.44 53.68
N GLU A 309 21.74 -16.19 52.53
CA GLU A 309 22.28 -17.10 51.45
C GLU A 309 21.38 -18.17 50.74
N GLU A 310 21.62 -18.80 49.57
CA GLU A 310 22.62 -18.87 48.44
C GLU A 310 21.82 -19.40 47.18
N GLU A 311 22.18 -19.45 45.88
CA GLU A 311 23.31 -19.06 44.99
C GLU A 311 22.74 -18.16 43.84
N GLU A 312 23.00 -18.12 42.50
CA GLU A 312 23.84 -18.78 41.46
C GLU A 312 24.09 -17.71 40.33
N GLY A 313 24.88 -17.98 39.26
CA GLY A 313 25.18 -17.05 38.14
C GLY A 313 24.30 -17.17 36.87
N GLU A 314 24.61 -16.55 35.71
CA GLU A 314 25.75 -15.68 35.35
C GLU A 314 25.49 -14.85 34.05
N GLU A 315 26.24 -13.74 33.86
CA GLU A 315 26.67 -13.06 32.59
C GLU A 315 25.66 -12.81 31.41
N SER A 316 25.62 -11.63 30.75
CA SER A 316 26.79 -10.90 30.23
C SER A 316 26.54 -9.46 29.72
N LYS A 317 27.53 -8.60 30.01
CA LYS A 317 28.11 -7.48 29.19
C LYS A 317 27.24 -6.31 28.71
N LYS A 318 27.64 -5.11 29.15
CA LYS A 318 27.52 -3.84 28.41
C LYS A 318 28.79 -2.99 28.50
N ASP A 319 29.36 -2.70 27.32
CA ASP A 319 30.14 -1.52 26.87
C ASP A 319 31.25 -0.88 27.76
N THR A 320 32.34 -0.43 27.12
CA THR A 320 33.53 0.15 27.77
C THR A 320 33.91 1.52 27.21
N ARG A 321 34.23 2.50 28.07
CA ARG A 321 34.77 3.80 27.64
C ARG A 321 35.72 4.43 28.66
N VAL A 322 37.00 4.58 28.31
CA VAL A 322 38.01 5.31 29.10
C VAL A 322 39.03 5.98 28.16
N LYS A 323 39.64 7.08 28.64
CA LYS A 323 40.72 7.90 28.02
C LYS A 323 40.27 8.87 26.90
N GLY A 324 40.87 10.05 26.77
CA GLY A 324 41.82 10.68 27.71
C GLY A 324 42.48 11.97 27.20
N GLU A 325 43.46 12.43 27.98
CA GLU A 325 44.49 13.46 27.69
C GLU A 325 44.11 14.96 27.80
N ALA A 326 45.14 15.79 27.98
CA ALA A 326 45.08 17.18 28.45
C ALA A 326 46.35 17.97 28.06
N VAL A 327 46.32 19.31 28.15
CA VAL A 327 47.50 20.18 27.95
C VAL A 327 47.53 21.32 28.98
N ASP A 328 48.65 21.47 29.70
CA ASP A 328 48.97 22.58 30.61
C ASP A 328 49.59 23.77 29.86
N LYS A 329 49.25 25.01 30.30
CA LYS A 329 50.17 26.16 30.28
C LYS A 329 49.97 27.05 31.51
N SER A 330 51.04 27.21 32.29
CA SER A 330 51.08 27.93 33.56
C SER A 330 51.67 29.35 33.48
N LYS A 331 51.21 30.26 34.37
CA LYS A 331 52.02 31.26 35.10
C LYS A 331 51.19 32.13 36.07
N VAL A 332 51.81 32.47 37.20
CA VAL A 332 51.30 33.40 38.25
C VAL A 332 52.20 34.67 38.26
N PRO A 333 51.78 35.79 38.90
CA PRO A 333 52.26 36.02 40.27
C PRO A 333 51.22 36.60 41.26
N ASP A 334 51.54 36.41 42.54
CA ASP A 334 50.82 36.66 43.79
C ASP A 334 50.86 38.12 44.30
N ASP A 335 49.81 38.59 45.00
CA ASP A 335 49.91 39.61 46.09
C ASP A 335 48.67 39.69 47.03
N HIS A 336 48.79 39.13 48.26
CA HIS A 336 48.20 39.54 49.56
C HIS A 336 46.67 39.83 49.79
N ASN A 337 46.05 38.95 50.62
CA ASN A 337 45.41 39.25 51.94
C ASN A 337 44.03 39.98 52.06
N PRO A 338 43.06 39.56 52.93
CA PRO A 338 42.83 38.27 53.63
C PRO A 338 41.33 37.77 53.61
N ASP A 339 41.06 36.67 54.35
CA ASP A 339 39.75 36.08 54.73
C ASP A 339 38.81 37.06 55.51
N PRO A 340 37.46 36.83 55.66
CA PRO A 340 36.86 35.55 56.11
C PRO A 340 35.56 35.03 55.43
N GLU A 341 35.39 33.71 55.47
CA GLU A 341 34.17 32.90 55.75
C GLU A 341 32.81 33.25 55.10
N SER A 342 32.22 32.26 54.41
CA SER A 342 30.78 32.15 54.13
C SER A 342 30.36 30.67 54.13
N PRO A 343 29.19 30.28 54.68
CA PRO A 343 28.80 28.88 54.81
C PRO A 343 28.27 28.25 53.50
N HIS A 344 28.22 26.92 53.47
CA HIS A 344 27.46 26.15 52.48
C HIS A 344 25.97 26.10 52.88
N ASP A 345 25.08 26.29 51.90
CA ASP A 345 23.68 25.84 51.99
C ASP A 345 23.25 25.12 50.69
N PRO A 346 22.72 23.88 50.75
CA PRO A 346 22.33 23.14 49.55
C PRO A 346 20.92 23.52 49.05
N THR A 347 20.83 24.61 48.28
CA THR A 347 19.61 25.08 47.57
C THR A 347 18.62 23.95 47.21
N ILE A 348 17.49 23.91 47.93
CA ILE A 348 16.46 22.89 47.73
C ILE A 348 15.71 23.20 46.42
N LYS A 349 15.74 22.25 45.49
CA LYS A 349 14.93 22.32 44.27
C LYS A 349 13.53 21.77 44.56
N ARG A 350 12.50 22.56 44.25
CA ARG A 350 11.11 22.13 44.40
C ARG A 350 10.53 21.82 43.02
N GLU A 351 10.15 20.56 42.81
CA GLU A 351 9.37 20.16 41.64
C GLU A 351 7.91 20.59 41.84
N ILE A 352 7.41 21.46 40.98
CA ILE A 352 6.02 21.91 40.99
C ILE A 352 5.29 21.29 39.79
N LYS A 353 4.30 20.44 40.08
CA LYS A 353 3.43 19.83 39.07
C LYS A 353 2.34 20.82 38.68
N LYS A 354 2.46 21.36 37.48
CA LYS A 354 1.56 22.34 36.87
C LYS A 354 0.68 21.65 35.83
N PHE A 355 -0.54 22.14 35.62
CA PHE A 355 -1.45 21.60 34.61
C PHE A 355 -1.70 22.61 33.49
N GLU A 356 -1.56 22.20 32.24
CA GLU A 356 -1.85 23.01 31.06
C GLU A 356 -2.81 22.29 30.10
N TRP A 357 -3.63 23.08 29.39
CA TRP A 357 -4.58 22.59 28.38
C TRP A 357 -3.95 22.66 26.98
N VAL A 358 -3.34 21.56 26.55
CA VAL A 358 -2.66 21.46 25.24
C VAL A 358 -3.66 21.03 24.17
N ARG A 359 -3.71 21.72 23.02
CA ARG A 359 -4.60 21.32 21.90
C ARG A 359 -4.07 20.07 21.21
N ALA A 360 -4.93 19.05 21.08
CA ALA A 360 -4.57 17.73 20.54
C ALA A 360 -4.94 17.52 19.05
N ASN A 361 -5.80 18.37 18.48
CA ASN A 361 -6.18 18.36 17.06
C ASN A 361 -5.85 19.69 16.36
N ASP A 362 -4.58 19.90 16.05
CA ASP A 362 -4.07 21.06 15.29
C ASP A 362 -4.31 20.97 13.78
N ASN A 363 -4.14 19.77 13.20
CA ASN A 363 -4.25 19.47 11.77
C ASN A 363 -5.59 19.91 11.14
N VAL A 364 -5.52 20.49 9.93
CA VAL A 364 -6.67 20.98 9.17
C VAL A 364 -7.07 20.00 8.07
N ALA A 365 -8.37 19.75 7.92
CA ALA A 365 -8.93 18.93 6.86
C ALA A 365 -8.85 19.64 5.48
N ILE A 366 -7.66 19.69 4.86
CA ILE A 366 -7.44 20.43 3.60
C ILE A 366 -8.29 19.92 2.43
N TRP A 367 -8.72 18.65 2.47
CA TRP A 367 -9.64 18.04 1.50
C TRP A 367 -11.08 18.60 1.55
N ALA A 368 -11.39 19.42 2.55
CA ALA A 368 -12.70 20.06 2.75
C ALA A 368 -12.69 21.56 2.43
N ARG A 369 -11.53 22.13 2.06
CA ARG A 369 -11.39 23.47 1.46
C ARG A 369 -11.56 23.36 -0.06
N ASP A 370 -11.75 24.48 -0.75
CA ASP A 370 -11.58 24.45 -2.21
C ASP A 370 -10.11 24.18 -2.55
N LYS A 371 -9.88 23.42 -3.63
CA LYS A 371 -8.54 23.10 -4.14
C LYS A 371 -7.73 24.35 -4.50
N GLU A 372 -8.39 25.46 -4.81
CA GLU A 372 -7.78 26.75 -5.21
C GLU A 372 -7.34 27.57 -3.98
N ASP A 373 -7.89 27.29 -2.79
CA ASP A 373 -7.51 27.90 -1.52
C ASP A 373 -6.37 27.15 -0.79
N VAL A 374 -5.87 26.02 -1.33
CA VAL A 374 -4.84 25.17 -0.69
C VAL A 374 -3.52 25.26 -1.46
N THR A 375 -2.46 25.64 -0.76
CA THR A 375 -1.11 25.81 -1.33
C THR A 375 -0.35 24.49 -1.48
N SER A 376 0.66 24.49 -2.35
CA SER A 376 1.54 23.33 -2.56
C SER A 376 2.20 22.83 -1.28
N ASP A 377 2.61 23.73 -0.39
CA ASP A 377 3.30 23.35 0.85
C ASP A 377 2.35 22.74 1.87
N GLU A 378 1.09 23.19 1.94
CA GLU A 378 0.05 22.53 2.73
C GLU A 378 -0.24 21.11 2.23
N TYR A 379 -0.25 20.87 0.90
CA TYR A 379 -0.37 19.50 0.38
C TYR A 379 0.84 18.62 0.75
N LYS A 380 2.07 19.17 0.75
CA LYS A 380 3.30 18.45 1.13
C LYS A 380 3.36 18.18 2.64
N GLU A 381 2.94 19.13 3.47
CA GLU A 381 2.87 18.97 4.92
C GLU A 381 1.80 17.97 5.33
N PHE A 382 0.61 18.05 4.73
CA PHE A 382 -0.43 17.06 4.91
C PHE A 382 0.02 15.65 4.51
N TYR A 383 0.82 15.51 3.43
CA TYR A 383 1.41 14.22 3.08
C TYR A 383 2.34 13.68 4.17
N ARG A 384 3.26 14.49 4.71
CA ARG A 384 4.16 14.07 5.80
C ARG A 384 3.36 13.61 7.03
N ASN A 385 2.34 14.36 7.41
CA ASN A 385 1.45 14.05 8.54
C ASN A 385 0.56 12.82 8.28
N LEU A 386 0.23 12.54 7.01
CA LEU A 386 -0.52 11.35 6.60
C LEU A 386 0.36 10.09 6.61
N ALA A 387 1.55 10.15 5.99
CA ALA A 387 2.40 8.98 5.75
C ALA A 387 3.11 8.50 7.02
N LYS A 388 3.68 9.42 7.82
CA LYS A 388 4.41 9.14 9.08
C LYS A 388 5.59 8.14 8.96
N ASP A 389 6.05 7.86 7.74
CA ASP A 389 7.12 6.91 7.40
C ASP A 389 8.41 7.60 6.90
N GLY A 390 8.44 8.93 6.87
CA GLY A 390 9.55 9.73 6.37
C GLY A 390 9.55 9.97 4.86
N THR A 391 8.65 9.33 4.10
CA THR A 391 8.54 9.56 2.65
C THR A 391 8.05 10.98 2.33
N THR A 392 8.24 11.40 1.07
CA THR A 392 7.69 12.67 0.55
C THR A 392 6.86 12.45 -0.70
N SER A 393 6.07 13.45 -1.09
CA SER A 393 5.31 13.46 -2.32
C SER A 393 5.21 14.87 -2.89
N ASN A 394 5.60 15.04 -4.15
CA ASN A 394 5.35 16.23 -4.96
C ASN A 394 4.16 16.03 -5.93
N ASN A 395 3.41 14.92 -5.78
CA ASN A 395 2.51 14.40 -6.80
C ASN A 395 1.13 14.03 -6.21
N TRP A 396 0.14 14.93 -6.33
CA TRP A 396 -1.20 14.74 -5.77
C TRP A 396 -2.36 15.10 -6.70
N ILE A 397 -3.55 14.61 -6.36
CA ILE A 397 -4.82 15.01 -6.97
C ILE A 397 -5.90 15.19 -5.90
N HIS A 398 -6.29 16.45 -5.69
CA HIS A 398 -7.46 16.82 -4.89
C HIS A 398 -8.71 16.81 -5.80
N PHE A 399 -9.80 16.18 -5.37
CA PHE A 399 -11.04 16.09 -6.14
C PHE A 399 -12.30 15.92 -5.28
N LYS A 400 -13.43 16.37 -5.82
CA LYS A 400 -14.79 15.93 -5.46
C LYS A 400 -15.28 14.92 -6.52
N ALA A 401 -16.08 13.94 -6.13
CA ALA A 401 -16.63 12.91 -7.01
C ALA A 401 -18.12 12.65 -6.72
N GLU A 402 -18.98 13.13 -7.61
CA GLU A 402 -20.44 13.21 -7.44
C GLU A 402 -21.20 12.00 -8.04
N GLY A 403 -22.50 11.87 -7.78
CA GLY A 403 -23.37 10.84 -8.37
C GLY A 403 -23.84 9.75 -7.38
N GLU A 404 -23.76 8.46 -7.75
CA GLU A 404 -24.25 7.33 -6.92
C GLU A 404 -23.61 7.23 -5.52
N VAL A 405 -22.43 7.82 -5.33
CA VAL A 405 -21.75 7.95 -4.04
C VAL A 405 -21.03 9.30 -4.07
N GLU A 406 -21.38 10.24 -3.20
CA GLU A 406 -20.76 11.56 -3.11
C GLU A 406 -19.57 11.52 -2.13
N PHE A 407 -18.37 11.90 -2.58
CA PHE A 407 -17.21 12.03 -1.69
C PHE A 407 -16.18 13.03 -2.21
N LYS A 408 -15.33 13.51 -1.29
CA LYS A 408 -14.19 14.40 -1.50
C LYS A 408 -12.92 13.71 -1.03
N GLY A 409 -11.75 14.09 -1.54
CA GLY A 409 -10.51 13.45 -1.13
C GLY A 409 -9.26 13.92 -1.88
N ILE A 410 -8.12 13.50 -1.36
CA ILE A 410 -6.80 13.75 -1.95
C ILE A 410 -6.07 12.42 -2.04
N LEU A 411 -5.64 12.06 -3.25
CA LEU A 411 -4.73 10.94 -3.50
C LEU A 411 -3.33 11.49 -3.81
N TYR A 412 -2.32 10.77 -3.34
CA TYR A 412 -0.90 11.06 -3.52
C TYR A 412 -0.19 9.87 -4.15
N ILE A 413 0.87 10.17 -4.89
CA ILE A 413 1.91 9.21 -5.27
C ILE A 413 3.16 9.56 -4.43
N PRO A 414 3.69 8.65 -3.60
CA PRO A 414 5.00 8.84 -2.98
C PRO A 414 6.07 9.08 -4.06
N ASP A 415 7.07 9.93 -3.80
CA ASP A 415 8.12 10.18 -4.79
C ASP A 415 9.13 9.02 -4.91
N GLU A 416 9.13 8.10 -3.93
CA GLU A 416 9.92 6.87 -3.90
C GLU A 416 9.04 5.66 -3.53
N ALA A 417 9.32 4.49 -4.09
CA ALA A 417 8.62 3.26 -3.72
C ALA A 417 9.19 2.67 -2.41
N PRO A 418 8.35 2.15 -1.49
CA PRO A 418 8.84 1.40 -0.33
C PRO A 418 9.68 0.20 -0.78
N HIS A 419 10.82 -0.03 -0.12
CA HIS A 419 11.80 -1.06 -0.52
C HIS A 419 11.18 -2.47 -0.61
N ASP A 420 10.24 -2.79 0.26
CA ASP A 420 9.56 -4.08 0.38
C ASP A 420 8.27 -4.20 -0.49
N MET A 421 7.90 -3.14 -1.22
CA MET A 421 6.63 -3.05 -1.97
C MET A 421 6.38 -4.21 -2.94
N TYR A 422 7.43 -4.71 -3.60
CA TYR A 422 7.33 -5.79 -4.57
C TYR A 422 7.60 -7.18 -3.97
N ASP A 423 8.23 -7.25 -2.78
CA ASP A 423 8.40 -8.51 -2.02
C ASP A 423 7.08 -8.89 -1.36
N LYS A 424 6.41 -7.91 -0.75
CA LYS A 424 5.08 -8.01 -0.14
C LYS A 424 3.93 -7.89 -1.14
N PHE A 425 4.12 -8.21 -2.42
CA PHE A 425 3.14 -7.91 -3.47
C PHE A 425 1.71 -8.47 -3.24
N TYR A 426 1.58 -9.58 -2.52
CA TYR A 426 0.27 -10.16 -2.16
C TYR A 426 -0.36 -9.53 -0.90
N GLU A 427 0.42 -8.81 -0.09
CA GLU A 427 -0.07 -7.98 1.00
C GLU A 427 -0.55 -6.64 0.42
N LYS A 428 -1.79 -6.27 0.74
CA LYS A 428 -2.31 -4.96 0.36
C LYS A 428 -2.03 -4.00 1.50
N ASP A 429 -1.41 -2.88 1.16
CA ASP A 429 -1.04 -1.82 2.09
C ASP A 429 -1.17 -0.45 1.43
N ALA A 430 -2.26 -0.29 0.67
CA ALA A 430 -2.71 0.98 0.11
C ALA A 430 -3.28 1.84 1.24
N LYS A 431 -2.42 2.55 1.98
CA LYS A 431 -2.79 3.39 3.13
C LYS A 431 -3.62 4.61 2.68
N ILE A 432 -4.89 4.36 2.39
CA ILE A 432 -5.92 5.31 2.00
C ILE A 432 -6.96 5.32 3.12
N ARG A 433 -6.92 6.36 3.97
CA ARG A 433 -7.81 6.48 5.12
C ARG A 433 -9.21 6.90 4.67
N LEU A 434 -10.24 6.19 5.12
CA LEU A 434 -11.63 6.62 4.95
C LEU A 434 -12.14 7.33 6.19
N TYR A 435 -12.60 8.55 5.96
CA TYR A 435 -13.35 9.36 6.89
C TYR A 435 -14.82 9.39 6.48
N VAL A 436 -15.70 9.52 7.47
CA VAL A 436 -17.09 9.95 7.26
C VAL A 436 -17.36 11.14 8.15
N ARG A 437 -17.75 12.26 7.56
CA ARG A 437 -17.94 13.54 8.26
C ARG A 437 -16.70 13.93 9.09
N LYS A 438 -15.51 13.73 8.51
CA LYS A 438 -14.17 13.89 9.12
C LYS A 438 -13.80 12.94 10.29
N VAL A 439 -14.64 11.97 10.66
CA VAL A 439 -14.30 10.93 11.66
C VAL A 439 -13.65 9.74 10.97
N LEU A 440 -12.52 9.23 11.47
CA LEU A 440 -11.87 8.04 10.89
C LEU A 440 -12.74 6.79 11.10
N ILE A 441 -12.99 6.07 10.01
CA ILE A 441 -13.78 4.83 9.98
C ILE A 441 -12.87 3.60 9.93
N THR A 442 -11.96 3.55 8.95
CA THR A 442 -10.83 2.61 8.93
C THR A 442 -9.72 3.11 7.99
N ASP A 443 -8.49 2.78 8.36
CA ASP A 443 -7.23 2.99 7.64
C ASP A 443 -6.78 1.75 6.83
N ASP A 444 -7.44 0.59 7.06
CA ASP A 444 -7.34 -0.66 6.30
C ASP A 444 -8.46 -0.76 5.25
N PHE A 445 -8.11 -0.90 3.97
CA PHE A 445 -9.05 -0.84 2.82
C PHE A 445 -8.74 -1.74 1.62
N ASP A 446 -8.52 -3.02 1.92
CA ASP A 446 -8.24 -4.15 1.01
C ASP A 446 -9.04 -4.25 -0.32
N GLU A 447 -10.29 -3.79 -0.40
CA GLU A 447 -11.11 -3.82 -1.64
C GLU A 447 -11.11 -2.50 -2.43
N LEU A 448 -10.47 -1.44 -1.93
CA LEU A 448 -10.72 -0.07 -2.40
C LEU A 448 -9.93 0.31 -3.66
N VAL A 449 -8.69 -0.18 -3.79
CA VAL A 449 -7.85 -0.03 -4.99
C VAL A 449 -7.24 -1.38 -5.39
N PRO A 450 -6.99 -1.61 -6.70
CA PRO A 450 -6.33 -2.83 -7.18
C PRO A 450 -4.84 -2.88 -6.77
N GLN A 451 -4.25 -4.08 -6.72
CA GLN A 451 -2.87 -4.30 -6.29
C GLN A 451 -1.84 -3.50 -7.11
N TYR A 452 -2.08 -3.30 -8.41
CA TYR A 452 -1.21 -2.45 -9.24
C TYR A 452 -1.19 -0.95 -8.85
N LEU A 453 -1.99 -0.53 -7.85
CA LEU A 453 -2.00 0.82 -7.25
C LEU A 453 -1.71 0.81 -5.73
N ASN A 454 -1.10 -0.26 -5.18
CA ASN A 454 -0.81 -0.41 -3.74
C ASN A 454 0.07 0.72 -3.15
N PHE A 455 0.84 1.39 -4.02
CA PHE A 455 1.69 2.54 -3.67
C PHE A 455 0.91 3.81 -3.29
N LEU A 456 -0.38 3.90 -3.64
CA LEU A 456 -1.16 5.11 -3.37
C LEU A 456 -1.28 5.37 -1.86
N ARG A 457 -1.25 6.65 -1.52
CA ARG A 457 -1.55 7.19 -0.19
C ARG A 457 -2.67 8.20 -0.33
N GLY A 458 -3.49 8.39 0.68
CA GLY A 458 -4.51 9.45 0.62
C GLY A 458 -5.55 9.44 1.72
N VAL A 459 -6.49 10.37 1.57
CA VAL A 459 -7.69 10.49 2.40
C VAL A 459 -8.92 10.62 1.52
N ILE A 460 -10.01 9.99 1.96
CA ILE A 460 -11.34 10.11 1.37
C ILE A 460 -12.30 10.46 2.50
N ASP A 461 -13.18 11.42 2.27
CA ASP A 461 -14.21 11.83 3.22
C ASP A 461 -15.55 11.93 2.50
N SER A 462 -16.57 11.34 3.10
CA SER A 462 -17.93 11.34 2.57
C SER A 462 -18.93 11.67 3.67
N ASP A 463 -19.95 12.42 3.30
CA ASP A 463 -21.02 12.80 4.20
C ASP A 463 -22.18 11.79 4.19
N ASP A 464 -22.24 10.86 3.23
CA ASP A 464 -23.42 9.99 2.96
C ASP A 464 -23.07 8.49 2.77
N LEU A 465 -22.13 7.95 3.57
CA LEU A 465 -21.81 6.52 3.55
C LEU A 465 -22.62 5.72 4.59
N PRO A 466 -23.26 4.59 4.22
CA PRO A 466 -23.97 3.72 5.13
C PRO A 466 -23.00 2.89 6.00
N LEU A 467 -22.61 3.47 7.13
CA LEU A 467 -21.78 2.83 8.17
C LEU A 467 -22.48 1.63 8.80
N ASN A 468 -21.71 0.64 9.23
CA ASN A 468 -22.20 -0.38 10.15
C ASN A 468 -22.37 0.20 11.57
N VAL A 469 -23.07 -0.52 12.45
CA VAL A 469 -23.47 0.00 13.78
C VAL A 469 -22.26 0.29 14.69
N ASN A 470 -21.14 -0.41 14.51
CA ASN A 470 -19.90 -0.18 15.26
C ASN A 470 -18.93 0.84 14.60
N ARG A 471 -19.28 1.34 13.41
CA ARG A 471 -18.50 2.25 12.55
C ARG A 471 -17.05 1.82 12.27
N GLU A 472 -16.74 0.53 12.30
CA GLU A 472 -15.45 -0.02 11.83
C GLU A 472 -15.53 -0.49 10.37
N GLY A 473 -16.69 -0.41 9.72
CA GLY A 473 -16.88 -0.90 8.35
C GLY A 473 -18.14 -0.39 7.66
N LEU A 474 -18.30 -0.78 6.39
CA LEU A 474 -19.39 -0.33 5.53
C LEU A 474 -20.38 -1.46 5.24
N GLN A 475 -21.67 -1.15 5.29
CA GLN A 475 -22.73 -2.17 5.10
C GLN A 475 -22.84 -2.67 3.64
N GLN A 476 -22.30 -1.94 2.66
CA GLN A 476 -22.57 -2.18 1.24
C GLN A 476 -21.29 -2.25 0.37
N SER A 477 -20.90 -3.47 -0.02
CA SER A 477 -19.76 -3.68 -0.92
C SER A 477 -19.94 -3.09 -2.34
N LYS A 478 -21.18 -2.78 -2.75
CA LYS A 478 -21.46 -2.07 -4.01
C LYS A 478 -20.91 -0.64 -4.00
N VAL A 479 -21.12 0.08 -2.89
CA VAL A 479 -20.68 1.47 -2.70
C VAL A 479 -19.15 1.56 -2.80
N LEU A 480 -18.45 0.64 -2.11
CA LEU A 480 -16.99 0.49 -2.23
C LEU A 480 -16.53 0.24 -3.67
N LYS A 481 -17.21 -0.65 -4.42
CA LYS A 481 -16.87 -0.95 -5.82
C LYS A 481 -17.16 0.19 -6.79
N VAL A 482 -18.02 1.15 -6.45
CA VAL A 482 -18.21 2.42 -7.19
C VAL A 482 -17.13 3.43 -6.81
N MET A 483 -16.81 3.55 -5.52
CA MET A 483 -15.76 4.41 -4.99
C MET A 483 -14.38 4.03 -5.57
N GLY A 484 -14.00 2.75 -5.52
CA GLY A 484 -12.74 2.25 -6.10
C GLY A 484 -12.59 2.54 -7.59
N LYS A 485 -13.65 2.39 -8.39
CA LYS A 485 -13.64 2.76 -9.82
C LYS A 485 -13.40 4.26 -10.05
N LYS A 486 -13.91 5.13 -9.17
CA LYS A 486 -13.62 6.57 -9.19
C LYS A 486 -12.18 6.87 -8.79
N LEU A 487 -11.63 6.18 -7.78
CA LEU A 487 -10.24 6.34 -7.32
C LEU A 487 -9.23 5.87 -8.38
N VAL A 488 -9.42 4.68 -8.95
CA VAL A 488 -8.61 4.17 -10.08
C VAL A 488 -8.61 5.16 -11.25
N ARG A 489 -9.77 5.75 -11.58
CA ARG A 489 -9.87 6.79 -12.61
C ARG A 489 -9.07 8.05 -12.24
N LYS A 490 -9.05 8.45 -10.96
CA LYS A 490 -8.29 9.63 -10.49
C LYS A 490 -6.79 9.38 -10.41
N ALA A 491 -6.35 8.18 -10.02
CA ALA A 491 -4.95 7.78 -10.10
C ALA A 491 -4.43 7.80 -11.55
N ILE A 492 -5.18 7.21 -12.49
CA ILE A 492 -4.83 7.24 -13.93
C ILE A 492 -4.89 8.67 -14.50
N GLU A 493 -5.79 9.54 -14.01
CA GLU A 493 -5.82 10.96 -14.37
C GLU A 493 -4.57 11.71 -13.87
N MET A 494 -4.13 11.43 -12.65
CA MET A 494 -2.92 12.01 -12.04
C MET A 494 -1.65 11.59 -12.80
N VAL A 495 -1.44 10.28 -12.98
CA VAL A 495 -0.28 9.74 -13.73
C VAL A 495 -0.27 10.26 -15.17
N ARG A 496 -1.44 10.44 -15.81
CA ARG A 496 -1.53 11.07 -17.14
C ARG A 496 -1.14 12.54 -17.15
N LYS A 497 -1.48 13.33 -16.13
CA LYS A 497 -1.05 14.74 -16.07
C LYS A 497 0.47 14.85 -16.07
N LEU A 498 1.14 13.99 -15.30
CA LEU A 498 2.59 13.86 -15.33
C LEU A 498 3.10 13.44 -16.72
N ALA A 499 2.54 12.36 -17.29
CA ALA A 499 2.92 11.84 -18.61
C ALA A 499 2.72 12.82 -19.79
N ASN A 500 1.81 13.79 -19.62
CA ASN A 500 1.55 14.86 -20.59
C ASN A 500 2.49 16.06 -20.38
N ALA A 501 2.79 16.43 -19.13
CA ALA A 501 3.72 17.52 -18.82
C ALA A 501 5.18 17.17 -19.19
N ASP A 502 5.52 15.87 -19.14
CA ASP A 502 6.78 15.26 -19.57
C ASP A 502 7.26 15.73 -20.97
N ALA A 503 6.34 16.02 -21.89
CA ALA A 503 6.65 16.38 -23.27
C ALA A 503 7.12 17.84 -23.45
N ASP A 504 6.74 18.74 -22.53
CA ASP A 504 7.06 20.17 -22.54
C ASP A 504 7.90 20.57 -21.29
N TRP A 505 8.49 19.60 -20.58
CA TRP A 505 9.24 19.85 -19.35
C TRP A 505 10.66 20.37 -19.64
N GLU A 506 10.95 21.58 -19.16
CA GLU A 506 12.29 22.15 -19.06
C GLU A 506 12.73 22.12 -17.58
N PRO A 507 13.95 21.63 -17.26
CA PRO A 507 14.45 21.58 -15.88
C PRO A 507 14.82 22.97 -15.35
N ASP A 508 14.51 23.24 -14.07
CA ASP A 508 14.88 24.46 -13.36
C ASP A 508 16.11 24.24 -12.44
N GLU A 509 16.28 25.07 -11.40
CA GLU A 509 17.35 24.92 -10.41
C GLU A 509 17.02 23.87 -9.33
N ASP A 510 15.74 23.68 -8.98
CA ASP A 510 15.30 22.70 -7.98
C ASP A 510 15.33 21.26 -8.55
N ASP A 511 15.18 21.11 -9.88
CA ASP A 511 15.40 19.86 -10.60
C ASP A 511 16.89 19.47 -10.77
N LYS A 512 17.85 20.15 -10.11
CA LYS A 512 19.28 19.75 -10.06
C LYS A 512 19.67 19.07 -8.74
N ASP A 513 20.62 18.15 -8.79
CA ASP A 513 21.26 17.58 -7.59
C ASP A 513 22.37 18.48 -7.02
N GLU A 514 22.95 18.11 -5.88
CA GLU A 514 24.04 18.84 -5.21
C GLU A 514 25.32 18.99 -6.07
N LYS A 515 25.44 18.22 -7.16
CA LYS A 515 26.57 18.23 -8.10
C LYS A 515 26.24 19.00 -9.38
N GLY A 516 25.03 19.56 -9.48
CA GLY A 516 24.53 20.26 -10.67
C GLY A 516 23.98 19.35 -11.77
N THR A 517 23.86 18.04 -11.51
CA THR A 517 23.27 17.07 -12.45
C THR A 517 21.76 17.32 -12.53
N VAL A 518 21.23 17.43 -13.75
CA VAL A 518 19.78 17.52 -13.98
C VAL A 518 19.13 16.17 -13.64
N LYS A 519 18.15 16.18 -12.73
CA LYS A 519 17.33 15.02 -12.36
C LYS A 519 16.46 14.61 -13.55
N LYS A 520 15.95 13.37 -13.55
CA LYS A 520 14.90 12.97 -14.50
C LYS A 520 13.63 13.80 -14.28
N SER A 521 12.85 13.96 -15.36
CA SER A 521 11.54 14.62 -15.33
C SER A 521 10.62 14.00 -14.26
N PRO A 522 9.60 14.75 -13.77
CA PRO A 522 8.65 14.21 -12.79
C PRO A 522 7.99 12.90 -13.24
N TYR A 523 7.71 12.74 -14.54
CA TYR A 523 7.16 11.49 -15.07
C TYR A 523 8.17 10.35 -15.15
N MET A 524 9.41 10.63 -15.54
CA MET A 524 10.43 9.60 -15.61
C MET A 524 10.91 9.15 -14.22
N ARG A 525 10.90 10.02 -13.21
CA ARG A 525 11.05 9.64 -11.80
C ARG A 525 9.94 8.71 -11.34
N PHE A 526 8.68 9.05 -11.64
CA PHE A 526 7.53 8.16 -11.40
C PHE A 526 7.68 6.80 -12.14
N TRP A 527 8.16 6.81 -13.38
CA TRP A 527 8.32 5.59 -14.19
C TRP A 527 9.39 4.64 -13.64
N ASP A 528 10.53 5.16 -13.16
CA ASP A 528 11.57 4.33 -12.53
C ASP A 528 11.02 3.56 -11.31
N GLN A 529 10.23 4.24 -10.45
CA GLN A 529 9.68 3.70 -9.21
C GLN A 529 8.46 2.77 -9.43
N PHE A 530 7.51 3.21 -10.26
CA PHE A 530 6.18 2.60 -10.39
C PHE A 530 5.84 2.08 -11.80
N GLY A 531 6.77 2.13 -12.75
CA GLY A 531 6.56 1.61 -14.12
C GLY A 531 6.21 0.12 -14.13
N LYS A 532 6.80 -0.68 -13.23
CA LYS A 532 6.43 -2.10 -13.02
C LYS A 532 4.98 -2.25 -12.55
N SER A 533 4.50 -1.34 -11.70
CA SER A 533 3.10 -1.28 -11.27
C SER A 533 2.15 -0.91 -12.42
N LEU A 534 2.54 -0.01 -13.34
CA LEU A 534 1.74 0.21 -14.56
C LEU A 534 1.71 -1.02 -15.49
N LYS A 535 2.82 -1.77 -15.60
CA LYS A 535 2.87 -3.04 -16.36
C LYS A 535 1.95 -4.11 -15.75
N LEU A 536 1.89 -4.22 -14.41
CA LEU A 536 0.91 -5.06 -13.70
C LEU A 536 -0.54 -4.65 -14.01
N GLY A 537 -0.85 -3.34 -13.99
CA GLY A 537 -2.18 -2.84 -14.32
C GLY A 537 -2.63 -3.16 -15.75
N VAL A 538 -1.70 -3.21 -16.71
CA VAL A 538 -1.97 -3.68 -18.08
C VAL A 538 -2.27 -5.18 -18.11
N ILE A 539 -1.66 -5.98 -17.24
CA ILE A 539 -1.97 -7.41 -17.11
C ILE A 539 -3.39 -7.59 -16.53
N GLU A 540 -3.65 -6.99 -15.36
CA GLU A 540 -4.84 -7.23 -14.54
C GLU A 540 -6.09 -6.47 -15.00
N ASP A 541 -6.01 -5.13 -15.12
CA ASP A 541 -7.18 -4.29 -15.35
C ASP A 541 -7.52 -4.15 -16.84
N SER A 542 -8.20 -5.17 -17.36
CA SER A 542 -8.78 -5.17 -18.71
C SER A 542 -9.70 -3.98 -19.03
N ALA A 543 -10.29 -3.30 -18.03
CA ALA A 543 -11.21 -2.17 -18.24
C ALA A 543 -10.48 -0.81 -18.34
N ASN A 544 -9.26 -0.71 -17.79
CA ASN A 544 -8.39 0.46 -17.91
C ASN A 544 -7.16 0.24 -18.80
N ARG A 545 -6.89 -1.00 -19.23
CA ARG A 545 -5.74 -1.41 -20.06
C ARG A 545 -5.36 -0.41 -21.16
N SER A 546 -6.29 -0.01 -22.02
CA SER A 546 -6.02 0.93 -23.12
C SER A 546 -5.58 2.34 -22.67
N LYS A 547 -5.89 2.73 -21.43
CA LYS A 547 -5.41 3.98 -20.80
C LYS A 547 -4.02 3.79 -20.18
N LEU A 548 -3.77 2.62 -19.60
CA LEU A 548 -2.51 2.25 -18.96
C LEU A 548 -1.41 1.99 -20.00
N THR A 549 -1.74 1.33 -21.13
CA THR A 549 -0.82 1.10 -22.24
C THR A 549 -0.27 2.40 -22.83
N LYS A 550 -1.06 3.49 -22.85
CA LYS A 550 -0.60 4.84 -23.28
C LYS A 550 0.38 5.50 -22.30
N LEU A 551 0.47 5.01 -21.06
CA LEU A 551 1.40 5.50 -20.04
C LEU A 551 2.74 4.73 -20.05
N LEU A 552 2.81 3.55 -20.70
CA LEU A 552 4.05 2.77 -20.72
C LEU A 552 5.16 3.51 -21.48
N ARG A 553 6.39 3.37 -20.99
CA ARG A 553 7.63 3.81 -21.64
C ARG A 553 8.51 2.60 -21.93
N TYR A 554 9.21 2.62 -23.06
CA TYR A 554 10.12 1.57 -23.49
C TYR A 554 11.47 2.13 -23.95
N LYS A 555 12.53 1.34 -23.82
CA LYS A 555 13.75 1.52 -24.62
C LYS A 555 13.47 1.11 -26.06
N THR A 556 14.08 1.77 -27.03
CA THR A 556 13.87 1.45 -28.46
C THR A 556 15.19 1.53 -29.22
N SER A 557 15.23 0.92 -30.41
CA SER A 557 16.35 1.04 -31.34
C SER A 557 16.56 2.45 -31.94
N LYS A 558 15.84 3.48 -31.44
CA LYS A 558 16.10 4.92 -31.67
C LYS A 558 16.27 5.73 -30.38
N SER A 559 15.96 5.20 -29.20
CA SER A 559 15.93 5.98 -27.95
C SER A 559 17.32 6.38 -27.43
N GLY A 560 18.37 5.68 -27.88
CA GLY A 560 19.68 5.71 -27.22
C GLY A 560 19.64 5.03 -25.84
N GLU A 561 20.77 5.10 -25.15
CA GLU A 561 20.99 4.43 -23.86
C GLU A 561 20.09 5.01 -22.76
N GLU A 562 20.05 6.33 -22.60
CA GLU A 562 19.28 7.00 -21.54
C GLU A 562 17.83 7.31 -21.91
N GLY A 563 17.55 7.61 -23.18
CA GLY A 563 16.22 7.99 -23.64
C GLY A 563 15.18 6.88 -23.48
N TRP A 564 13.91 7.28 -23.41
CA TRP A 564 12.74 6.40 -23.32
C TRP A 564 11.67 6.93 -24.28
N ARG A 565 10.82 6.04 -24.82
CA ARG A 565 9.71 6.45 -25.69
C ARG A 565 8.39 5.80 -25.29
N SER A 566 7.30 6.54 -25.49
CA SER A 566 5.93 6.03 -25.48
C SER A 566 5.60 5.26 -26.76
N LEU A 567 4.50 4.51 -26.71
CA LEU A 567 3.93 3.88 -27.91
C LEU A 567 3.31 4.91 -28.88
N GLU A 568 2.90 6.09 -28.39
CA GLU A 568 2.34 7.16 -29.24
C GLU A 568 3.43 7.81 -30.10
N GLU A 569 4.60 8.08 -29.52
CA GLU A 569 5.78 8.51 -30.28
C GLU A 569 6.25 7.47 -31.28
N TYR A 570 6.32 6.18 -30.90
CA TYR A 570 6.66 5.11 -31.83
C TYR A 570 5.71 5.13 -33.04
N VAL A 571 4.39 5.28 -32.81
CA VAL A 571 3.38 5.33 -33.87
C VAL A 571 3.51 6.58 -34.74
N ALA A 572 3.83 7.75 -34.18
CA ALA A 572 4.12 8.96 -34.94
C ALA A 572 5.37 8.83 -35.84
N ASP A 573 6.36 8.07 -35.37
CA ASP A 573 7.63 7.75 -36.05
C ASP A 573 7.52 6.60 -37.08
N MET A 574 6.35 5.95 -37.22
CA MET A 574 6.15 4.85 -38.15
C MET A 574 6.22 5.31 -39.61
N LYS A 575 6.76 4.45 -40.47
CA LYS A 575 6.77 4.69 -41.92
C LYS A 575 5.36 4.53 -42.48
N GLU A 576 5.03 5.25 -43.55
CA GLU A 576 3.68 5.25 -44.16
C GLU A 576 3.18 3.83 -44.50
N TRP A 577 4.09 2.95 -44.91
CA TRP A 577 3.83 1.54 -45.24
C TRP A 577 3.85 0.58 -44.04
N GLN A 578 4.21 1.04 -42.85
CA GLN A 578 4.40 0.20 -41.67
C GLN A 578 3.07 -0.09 -40.97
N THR A 579 2.69 -1.37 -40.92
CA THR A 579 1.42 -1.82 -40.31
C THR A 579 1.57 -2.33 -38.88
N ASN A 580 2.80 -2.67 -38.45
CA ASN A 580 3.07 -3.39 -37.21
C ASN A 580 4.06 -2.62 -36.33
N ILE A 581 3.89 -2.72 -35.02
CA ILE A 581 4.85 -2.27 -34.00
C ILE A 581 5.75 -3.45 -33.67
N TYR A 582 7.06 -3.31 -33.91
CA TYR A 582 8.03 -4.38 -33.71
C TYR A 582 8.61 -4.34 -32.30
N TYR A 583 8.76 -5.51 -31.67
CA TYR A 583 9.39 -5.64 -30.36
C TYR A 583 10.28 -6.89 -30.26
N ILE A 584 11.24 -6.84 -29.34
CA ILE A 584 12.11 -7.95 -28.94
C ILE A 584 12.21 -8.01 -27.42
N ALA A 585 12.36 -9.21 -26.84
CA ALA A 585 12.44 -9.43 -25.40
C ALA A 585 13.62 -10.33 -25.04
N GLY A 586 14.32 -10.02 -23.95
CA GLY A 586 15.58 -10.66 -23.60
C GLY A 586 16.02 -10.41 -22.15
N GLU A 587 17.32 -10.55 -21.90
CA GLU A 587 17.93 -10.49 -20.57
C GLU A 587 18.56 -9.14 -20.23
N SER A 588 19.13 -8.46 -21.22
CA SER A 588 19.80 -7.17 -21.08
C SER A 588 19.65 -6.34 -22.36
N MET A 589 19.92 -5.04 -22.25
CA MET A 589 19.96 -4.14 -23.41
C MET A 589 21.00 -4.61 -24.45
N GLU A 590 22.20 -4.96 -24.02
CA GLU A 590 23.30 -5.46 -24.85
C GLU A 590 22.93 -6.73 -25.64
N ALA A 591 22.32 -7.71 -24.98
CA ALA A 591 21.87 -8.95 -25.59
C ALA A 591 20.72 -8.73 -26.61
N LEU A 592 19.92 -7.68 -26.42
CA LEU A 592 18.90 -7.28 -27.38
C LEU A 592 19.51 -6.54 -28.58
N GLU A 593 20.38 -5.56 -28.35
CA GLU A 593 20.98 -4.73 -29.39
C GLU A 593 21.87 -5.52 -30.36
N SER A 594 22.60 -6.51 -29.84
CA SER A 594 23.43 -7.45 -30.60
C SER A 594 22.63 -8.53 -31.33
N SER A 595 21.32 -8.65 -31.08
CA SER A 595 20.52 -9.78 -31.54
C SER A 595 20.39 -9.89 -33.06
N PRO A 596 20.58 -11.08 -33.67
CA PRO A 596 20.50 -11.29 -35.12
C PRO A 596 19.09 -11.03 -35.68
N PHE A 597 18.05 -11.04 -34.84
CA PHE A 597 16.69 -10.70 -35.24
C PHE A 597 16.51 -9.24 -35.66
N LEU A 598 17.43 -8.34 -35.27
CA LEU A 598 17.35 -6.91 -35.59
C LEU A 598 17.95 -6.55 -36.95
N GLU A 599 18.78 -7.40 -37.57
CA GLU A 599 19.59 -7.06 -38.74
C GLU A 599 18.81 -6.37 -39.87
N LYS A 600 17.74 -7.01 -40.37
CA LYS A 600 16.93 -6.46 -41.47
C LYS A 600 16.03 -5.30 -41.03
N LEU A 601 15.68 -5.20 -39.74
CA LEU A 601 14.94 -4.05 -39.21
C LEU A 601 15.84 -2.81 -39.15
N LYS A 602 17.03 -2.93 -38.55
CA LYS A 602 18.09 -1.91 -38.56
C LYS A 602 18.41 -1.47 -39.99
N LYS A 603 18.61 -2.42 -40.92
CA LYS A 603 18.87 -2.14 -42.35
C LYS A 603 17.70 -1.44 -43.08
N LYS A 604 16.44 -1.76 -42.75
CA LYS A 604 15.25 -1.02 -43.24
C LYS A 604 15.01 0.31 -42.51
N GLY A 605 15.79 0.61 -41.47
CA GLY A 605 15.56 1.74 -40.56
C GLY A 605 14.19 1.67 -39.89
N LEU A 606 13.77 0.47 -39.48
CA LEU A 606 12.56 0.22 -38.69
C LEU A 606 12.92 0.26 -37.21
N GLU A 607 12.05 0.88 -36.41
CA GLU A 607 12.22 0.97 -34.96
C GLU A 607 11.73 -0.30 -34.27
N VAL A 608 12.40 -0.70 -33.19
CA VAL A 608 12.05 -1.89 -32.40
C VAL A 608 12.01 -1.53 -30.92
N LEU A 609 10.95 -1.92 -30.22
CA LEU A 609 10.85 -1.82 -28.77
C LEU A 609 11.69 -2.90 -28.09
N TYR A 610 12.41 -2.53 -27.04
CA TYR A 610 13.24 -3.43 -26.23
C TYR A 610 12.54 -3.71 -24.90
N LEU A 611 12.23 -5.00 -24.66
CA LEU A 611 11.56 -5.50 -23.47
C LEU A 611 12.59 -6.20 -22.57
N ILE A 612 12.92 -5.56 -21.44
CA ILE A 612 14.03 -5.94 -20.56
C ILE A 612 13.58 -6.45 -19.19
N ASP A 613 12.39 -6.06 -18.70
CA ASP A 613 11.86 -6.65 -17.47
C ASP A 613 11.19 -8.01 -17.77
N PRO A 614 11.28 -9.01 -16.87
CA PRO A 614 10.50 -10.25 -16.97
C PRO A 614 8.97 -10.02 -17.06
N ILE A 615 8.47 -8.92 -16.50
CA ILE A 615 7.05 -8.55 -16.59
C ILE A 615 6.62 -8.07 -17.98
N ASP A 616 7.54 -7.56 -18.81
CA ASP A 616 7.21 -7.05 -20.15
C ASP A 616 6.64 -8.15 -21.06
N GLU A 617 7.13 -9.38 -20.95
CA GLU A 617 6.59 -10.53 -21.69
C GLU A 617 5.13 -10.85 -21.33
N TYR A 618 4.75 -10.68 -20.06
CA TYR A 618 3.36 -10.88 -19.60
C TYR A 618 2.46 -9.69 -19.98
N ALA A 619 2.95 -8.46 -19.84
CA ALA A 619 2.22 -7.26 -20.22
C ALA A 619 1.98 -7.19 -21.74
N MET A 620 2.99 -7.50 -22.55
CA MET A 620 2.90 -7.48 -24.01
C MET A 620 1.93 -8.53 -24.56
N GLN A 621 1.76 -9.67 -23.88
CA GLN A 621 0.71 -10.65 -24.23
C GLN A 621 -0.72 -10.11 -24.10
N GLN A 622 -0.94 -9.04 -23.33
CA GLN A 622 -2.23 -8.36 -23.23
C GLN A 622 -2.41 -7.21 -24.23
N ILE A 623 -1.34 -6.76 -24.89
CA ILE A 623 -1.35 -5.68 -25.89
C ILE A 623 -1.35 -6.30 -27.29
N MET A 624 -2.53 -6.66 -27.80
CA MET A 624 -2.66 -7.24 -29.15
C MET A 624 -2.39 -6.22 -30.27
N GLU A 625 -2.82 -4.97 -30.03
CA GLU A 625 -2.65 -3.84 -30.93
C GLU A 625 -2.64 -2.52 -30.13
N PHE A 626 -2.11 -1.47 -30.75
CA PHE A 626 -2.10 -0.11 -30.24
C PHE A 626 -2.38 0.86 -31.39
N ASP A 627 -3.36 1.76 -31.21
CA ASP A 627 -3.85 2.71 -32.22
C ASP A 627 -4.01 2.11 -33.65
N GLY A 628 -4.55 0.88 -33.72
CA GLY A 628 -4.81 0.13 -34.94
C GLY A 628 -3.59 -0.56 -35.57
N LYS A 629 -2.42 -0.51 -34.92
CA LYS A 629 -1.18 -1.19 -35.34
C LYS A 629 -0.97 -2.44 -34.49
N ARG A 630 -0.71 -3.58 -35.12
CA ARG A 630 -0.53 -4.86 -34.39
C ARG A 630 0.85 -4.97 -33.76
N MET A 631 0.93 -5.50 -32.55
CA MET A 631 2.22 -5.82 -31.91
C MET A 631 2.81 -7.08 -32.55
N MET A 632 4.10 -7.06 -32.87
CA MET A 632 4.79 -8.16 -33.58
C MET A 632 6.19 -8.42 -33.02
N SER A 633 6.36 -9.58 -32.36
CA SER A 633 7.67 -10.03 -31.91
C SER A 633 8.57 -10.40 -33.08
N VAL A 634 9.80 -9.90 -33.10
CA VAL A 634 10.82 -10.24 -34.12
C VAL A 634 11.41 -11.65 -33.94
N THR A 635 11.18 -12.31 -32.80
CA THR A 635 11.67 -13.68 -32.49
C THR A 635 10.66 -14.78 -32.82
N LYS A 636 9.48 -14.41 -33.34
CA LYS A 636 8.40 -15.34 -33.72
C LYS A 636 8.27 -15.56 -35.22
N GLU A 637 7.70 -16.70 -35.63
CA GLU A 637 7.29 -16.96 -37.01
C GLU A 637 6.30 -15.89 -37.53
N GLY A 638 6.30 -15.65 -38.85
CA GLY A 638 5.31 -14.78 -39.50
C GLY A 638 5.63 -13.27 -39.50
N LEU A 639 6.88 -12.89 -39.21
CA LEU A 639 7.35 -11.49 -39.29
C LEU A 639 7.15 -10.91 -40.70
N LYS A 640 6.30 -9.87 -40.81
CA LYS A 640 6.06 -9.10 -42.05
C LYS A 640 6.52 -7.65 -41.88
N PHE A 641 7.28 -7.15 -42.86
CA PHE A 641 7.83 -5.78 -42.86
C PHE A 641 6.84 -4.73 -43.41
N GLY A 642 6.09 -5.06 -44.48
CA GLY A 642 5.07 -4.19 -45.08
C GLY A 642 5.49 -3.43 -46.34
N ASP A 643 6.79 -3.34 -46.63
CA ASP A 643 7.37 -2.70 -47.82
C ASP A 643 7.70 -3.65 -48.99
N GLU A 644 7.31 -4.92 -48.90
CA GLU A 644 7.71 -5.96 -49.85
C GLU A 644 6.53 -6.43 -50.71
N ASP A 645 6.71 -6.41 -52.03
CA ASP A 645 5.76 -6.96 -53.03
C ASP A 645 5.54 -8.46 -52.80
N GLU A 646 4.30 -8.87 -52.51
CA GLU A 646 4.00 -10.25 -52.09
C GLU A 646 4.22 -11.28 -53.21
N ASP A 647 4.05 -10.92 -54.49
CA ASP A 647 4.33 -11.81 -55.63
C ASP A 647 5.84 -12.01 -55.80
N LEU A 648 6.64 -10.94 -55.67
CA LEU A 648 8.11 -11.01 -55.72
C LEU A 648 8.70 -11.74 -54.50
N VAL A 649 8.10 -11.61 -53.32
CA VAL A 649 8.46 -12.39 -52.12
C VAL A 649 8.14 -13.87 -52.36
N ALA A 650 6.91 -14.21 -52.75
CA ALA A 650 6.50 -15.59 -53.00
C ALA A 650 7.33 -16.27 -54.10
N ALA A 651 7.69 -15.54 -55.16
CA ALA A 651 8.58 -16.03 -56.21
C ALA A 651 10.01 -16.32 -55.69
N ARG A 652 10.55 -15.43 -54.84
CA ARG A 652 11.88 -15.58 -54.23
C ARG A 652 11.91 -16.73 -53.22
N GLU A 653 10.90 -16.84 -52.36
CA GLU A 653 10.75 -17.95 -51.42
C GLU A 653 10.66 -19.29 -52.15
N LYS A 654 9.85 -19.37 -53.21
CA LYS A 654 9.73 -20.57 -54.05
C LYS A 654 11.08 -20.98 -54.68
N ALA A 655 11.85 -20.01 -55.17
CA ALA A 655 13.17 -20.26 -55.76
C ALA A 655 14.19 -20.75 -54.72
N TYR A 656 14.30 -20.09 -53.56
CA TYR A 656 15.23 -20.53 -52.52
C TYR A 656 14.80 -21.85 -51.86
N LYS A 657 13.50 -22.07 -51.64
CA LYS A 657 12.97 -23.34 -51.12
C LYS A 657 13.28 -24.51 -52.04
N ALA A 658 13.28 -24.30 -53.36
CA ALA A 658 13.72 -25.32 -54.32
C ALA A 658 15.24 -25.58 -54.23
N LYS A 659 16.07 -24.52 -54.16
CA LYS A 659 17.54 -24.66 -54.07
C LYS A 659 17.98 -25.35 -52.78
N PHE A 660 17.44 -24.94 -51.63
CA PHE A 660 17.91 -25.39 -50.32
C PHE A 660 17.15 -26.62 -49.78
N LEU A 661 16.27 -27.24 -50.57
CA LEU A 661 15.51 -28.42 -50.16
C LEU A 661 16.39 -29.56 -49.61
N PRO A 662 17.55 -29.92 -50.22
CA PRO A 662 18.43 -30.97 -49.69
C PRO A 662 18.93 -30.64 -48.28
N LEU A 663 19.48 -29.43 -48.09
CA LEU A 663 19.99 -28.97 -46.79
C LEU A 663 18.86 -28.87 -45.75
N THR A 664 17.71 -28.29 -46.09
CA THR A 664 16.59 -28.16 -45.12
C THR A 664 16.03 -29.50 -44.68
N THR A 665 16.05 -30.52 -45.55
CA THR A 665 15.66 -31.89 -45.18
C THR A 665 16.72 -32.51 -44.27
N TYR A 666 17.99 -32.51 -44.70
CA TYR A 666 19.11 -33.06 -43.92
C TYR A 666 19.20 -32.47 -42.51
N LEU A 667 19.11 -31.14 -42.37
CA LEU A 667 19.13 -30.48 -41.07
C LEU A 667 17.89 -30.80 -40.23
N LYS A 668 16.70 -30.88 -40.83
CA LYS A 668 15.48 -31.28 -40.13
C LYS A 668 15.62 -32.71 -39.56
N ASP A 669 16.21 -33.63 -40.31
CA ASP A 669 16.41 -35.00 -39.87
C ASP A 669 17.49 -35.08 -38.78
N ALA A 670 18.63 -34.41 -38.97
CA ALA A 670 19.74 -34.35 -37.99
C ALA A 670 19.32 -33.77 -36.63
N TYR A 671 18.46 -32.74 -36.61
CA TYR A 671 17.99 -32.10 -35.36
C TYR A 671 16.83 -32.84 -34.68
N GLY A 672 16.29 -33.90 -35.28
CA GLY A 672 15.27 -34.76 -34.65
C GLY A 672 14.06 -34.00 -34.10
N THR A 673 13.85 -34.06 -32.78
CA THR A 673 12.77 -33.34 -32.08
C THR A 673 13.14 -31.92 -31.65
N LYS A 674 14.43 -31.53 -31.66
CA LYS A 674 14.88 -30.20 -31.20
C LYS A 674 14.40 -29.05 -32.09
N ILE A 675 14.21 -29.33 -33.38
CA ILE A 675 13.69 -28.38 -34.37
C ILE A 675 12.51 -29.01 -35.11
N SER A 676 11.36 -28.34 -35.07
CA SER A 676 10.12 -28.78 -35.74
C SER A 676 10.21 -28.68 -37.26
N LYS A 677 10.97 -27.71 -37.77
CA LYS A 677 10.99 -27.29 -39.17
C LYS A 677 12.26 -26.49 -39.47
N VAL A 678 12.85 -26.70 -40.65
CA VAL A 678 13.93 -25.85 -41.17
C VAL A 678 13.42 -25.13 -42.41
N VAL A 679 13.62 -23.82 -42.50
CA VAL A 679 13.16 -22.97 -43.61
C VAL A 679 14.27 -22.03 -44.08
N VAL A 680 14.06 -21.37 -45.22
CA VAL A 680 14.89 -20.23 -45.63
C VAL A 680 14.35 -18.98 -44.96
N SER A 681 15.23 -18.17 -44.36
CA SER A 681 14.88 -16.91 -43.70
C SER A 681 14.58 -15.79 -44.69
N SER A 682 13.67 -14.90 -44.29
CA SER A 682 13.46 -13.59 -44.89
C SER A 682 13.85 -12.42 -43.97
N ARG A 683 14.37 -12.70 -42.75
CA ARG A 683 14.61 -11.70 -41.69
C ARG A 683 16.07 -11.40 -41.34
N VAL A 684 17.00 -12.31 -41.61
CA VAL A 684 18.45 -12.07 -41.43
C VAL A 684 19.11 -11.61 -42.73
N GLU A 685 20.25 -10.94 -42.59
CA GLU A 685 21.05 -10.37 -43.67
C GLU A 685 22.51 -10.84 -43.59
N THR A 686 23.13 -10.73 -42.42
CA THR A 686 24.52 -11.13 -42.15
C THR A 686 24.62 -12.46 -41.41
N SER A 687 23.74 -12.73 -40.44
CA SER A 687 23.81 -13.97 -39.65
C SER A 687 23.50 -15.21 -40.49
N PRO A 688 24.17 -16.36 -40.24
CA PRO A 688 23.96 -17.59 -41.00
C PRO A 688 22.58 -18.21 -40.76
N VAL A 689 22.11 -18.19 -39.51
CA VAL A 689 20.93 -18.91 -39.03
C VAL A 689 20.34 -18.21 -37.80
N VAL A 690 19.04 -18.43 -37.55
CA VAL A 690 18.35 -18.11 -36.29
C VAL A 690 17.32 -19.19 -35.98
N ILE A 691 16.91 -19.33 -34.71
CA ILE A 691 15.79 -20.19 -34.29
C ILE A 691 14.64 -19.32 -33.80
N VAL A 692 13.52 -19.33 -34.52
CA VAL A 692 12.30 -18.62 -34.15
C VAL A 692 11.34 -19.53 -33.40
N THR A 693 10.51 -18.92 -32.56
CA THR A 693 9.38 -19.60 -31.90
C THR A 693 8.11 -19.51 -32.74
N GLY A 694 7.21 -20.48 -32.59
CA GLY A 694 5.87 -20.42 -33.19
C GLY A 694 5.10 -19.15 -32.80
N GLN A 695 4.14 -18.75 -33.64
CA GLN A 695 3.31 -17.56 -33.37
C GLN A 695 2.59 -17.67 -32.01
N TRP A 696 2.12 -18.87 -31.68
CA TRP A 696 1.49 -19.24 -30.40
C TRP A 696 2.47 -20.04 -29.53
N GLY A 697 2.36 -19.89 -28.21
CA GLY A 697 3.32 -20.45 -27.24
C GLY A 697 4.39 -19.45 -26.78
N ASN A 698 5.28 -19.90 -25.91
CA ASN A 698 6.32 -19.08 -25.28
C ASN A 698 7.41 -18.61 -26.25
N SER A 699 7.94 -17.40 -26.04
CA SER A 699 9.23 -16.98 -26.59
C SER A 699 10.39 -17.70 -25.87
N ALA A 700 11.62 -17.58 -26.38
CA ALA A 700 12.81 -18.08 -25.69
C ALA A 700 13.00 -17.41 -24.30
N ASN A 701 12.78 -16.09 -24.22
CA ASN A 701 12.84 -15.35 -22.95
C ASN A 701 11.74 -15.77 -21.97
N MET A 702 10.50 -15.98 -22.43
CA MET A 702 9.43 -16.52 -21.57
C MET A 702 9.73 -17.96 -21.12
N GLU A 703 10.30 -18.82 -21.97
CA GLU A 703 10.76 -20.15 -21.54
C GLU A 703 11.79 -20.04 -20.40
N ARG A 704 12.75 -19.11 -20.49
CA ARG A 704 13.74 -18.83 -19.43
C ARG A 704 13.05 -18.36 -18.14
N ILE A 705 12.16 -17.37 -18.22
CA ILE A 705 11.41 -16.83 -17.07
C ILE A 705 10.60 -17.93 -16.38
N MET A 706 9.87 -18.75 -17.14
CA MET A 706 9.06 -19.85 -16.58
C MET A 706 9.89 -21.03 -16.04
N ARG A 707 11.17 -21.16 -16.42
CA ARG A 707 12.12 -22.12 -15.83
C ARG A 707 12.76 -21.60 -14.53
N ALA A 708 12.91 -20.28 -14.39
CA ALA A 708 13.48 -19.65 -13.20
C ALA A 708 12.47 -19.56 -12.02
N GLN A 709 11.17 -19.63 -12.29
CA GLN A 709 10.14 -19.63 -11.24
C GLN A 709 10.13 -20.95 -10.44
N ALA A 710 10.53 -20.90 -9.17
CA ALA A 710 10.66 -22.07 -8.30
C ALA A 710 9.36 -22.90 -8.10
N LEU A 711 8.19 -22.29 -8.26
CA LEU A 711 6.87 -22.95 -8.12
C LEU A 711 6.30 -23.47 -9.47
N SER A 712 7.09 -23.42 -10.54
CA SER A 712 6.68 -23.78 -11.91
C SER A 712 6.67 -25.30 -12.13
N ASP A 713 5.49 -25.89 -12.28
CA ASP A 713 5.35 -27.31 -12.66
C ASP A 713 5.78 -27.52 -14.12
N ARG A 714 7.04 -27.95 -14.28
CA ARG A 714 7.69 -28.21 -15.57
C ARG A 714 6.95 -29.23 -16.44
N ASN A 715 6.19 -30.17 -15.85
CA ASN A 715 5.42 -31.16 -16.60
C ASN A 715 4.10 -30.57 -17.10
N LYS A 716 3.40 -29.77 -16.28
CA LYS A 716 2.22 -29.03 -16.74
C LYS A 716 2.55 -28.07 -17.86
N ASN A 717 3.65 -27.33 -17.78
CA ASN A 717 4.00 -26.30 -18.76
C ASN A 717 4.46 -26.83 -20.13
N SER A 718 4.53 -28.14 -20.34
CA SER A 718 4.92 -28.77 -21.61
C SER A 718 4.04 -28.39 -22.82
N TYR A 719 2.78 -28.00 -22.62
CA TYR A 719 1.90 -27.52 -23.70
C TYR A 719 2.11 -26.04 -24.09
N LEU A 720 2.90 -25.29 -23.33
CA LEU A 720 3.26 -23.88 -23.60
C LEU A 720 4.60 -23.74 -24.35
N THR A 721 5.41 -24.80 -24.37
CA THR A 721 6.65 -24.89 -25.15
C THR A 721 6.36 -24.67 -26.63
N SER A 722 6.96 -23.64 -27.22
CA SER A 722 6.78 -23.34 -28.64
C SER A 722 7.43 -24.39 -29.53
N GLN A 723 6.81 -24.63 -30.68
CA GLN A 723 7.52 -25.26 -31.79
C GLN A 723 8.68 -24.34 -32.22
N LYS A 724 9.90 -24.87 -32.20
CA LYS A 724 11.12 -24.19 -32.63
C LYS A 724 11.31 -24.40 -34.14
N THR A 725 11.52 -23.32 -34.92
CA THR A 725 11.82 -23.37 -36.36
C THR A 725 13.18 -22.73 -36.61
N MET A 726 14.10 -23.43 -37.28
CA MET A 726 15.35 -22.80 -37.75
C MET A 726 15.12 -22.11 -39.09
N GLU A 727 15.51 -20.84 -39.20
CA GLU A 727 15.58 -20.12 -40.47
C GLU A 727 17.03 -19.97 -40.94
N LEU A 728 17.32 -20.39 -42.19
CA LEU A 728 18.64 -20.33 -42.82
C LEU A 728 18.79 -19.09 -43.72
N ASN A 729 19.91 -18.38 -43.63
CA ASN A 729 20.22 -17.27 -44.55
C ASN A 729 20.65 -17.83 -45.93
N PRO A 730 19.85 -17.63 -47.00
CA PRO A 730 20.12 -18.23 -48.32
C PRO A 730 21.29 -17.56 -49.06
N ARG A 731 21.85 -16.48 -48.50
CA ARG A 731 22.97 -15.71 -49.04
C ARG A 731 24.28 -15.93 -48.28
N HIS A 732 24.24 -16.58 -47.12
CA HIS A 732 25.43 -16.72 -46.29
C HIS A 732 26.41 -17.77 -46.86
N PRO A 733 27.74 -17.51 -46.86
CA PRO A 733 28.73 -18.46 -47.37
C PRO A 733 28.68 -19.82 -46.67
N LEU A 734 28.57 -19.85 -45.33
CA LEU A 734 28.51 -21.12 -44.58
C LEU A 734 27.30 -21.97 -44.97
N VAL A 735 26.11 -21.37 -45.11
CA VAL A 735 24.88 -22.08 -45.52
C VAL A 735 25.01 -22.62 -46.95
N THR A 736 25.71 -21.89 -47.83
CA THR A 736 25.95 -22.33 -49.20
C THR A 736 27.02 -23.43 -49.29
N LYS A 737 28.09 -23.39 -48.47
CA LYS A 737 29.07 -24.49 -48.43
C LYS A 737 28.53 -25.72 -47.73
N LEU A 738 27.72 -25.58 -46.67
CA LEU A 738 27.08 -26.71 -45.99
C LEU A 738 26.07 -27.43 -46.89
N LEU A 739 25.33 -26.71 -47.74
CA LEU A 739 24.54 -27.34 -48.82
C LEU A 739 25.43 -28.22 -49.71
N GLY A 740 26.56 -27.69 -50.18
CA GLY A 740 27.52 -28.44 -51.00
C GLY A 740 28.09 -29.66 -50.27
N MET A 741 28.43 -29.54 -48.98
CA MET A 741 28.91 -30.68 -48.16
C MET A 741 27.85 -31.77 -48.02
N VAL A 742 26.57 -31.41 -47.87
CA VAL A 742 25.44 -32.37 -47.83
C VAL A 742 25.20 -33.03 -49.20
N GLU A 743 25.44 -32.32 -50.30
CA GLU A 743 25.37 -32.83 -51.67
C GLU A 743 26.60 -33.69 -52.06
N GLU A 744 27.77 -33.45 -51.43
CA GLU A 744 29.02 -34.19 -51.60
C GLU A 744 29.07 -35.46 -50.72
N ASP A 745 29.00 -35.31 -49.39
CA ASP A 745 28.87 -36.39 -48.40
C ASP A 745 28.21 -35.90 -47.09
N GLY A 746 26.88 -36.01 -47.01
CA GLY A 746 26.12 -35.84 -45.77
C GLY A 746 26.33 -36.96 -44.73
N GLY A 747 27.05 -38.03 -45.07
CA GLY A 747 27.42 -39.11 -44.14
C GLY A 747 28.66 -38.80 -43.31
N SER A 748 29.50 -37.87 -43.74
CA SER A 748 30.77 -37.50 -43.09
C SER A 748 30.58 -36.97 -41.66
N GLN A 749 31.60 -37.14 -40.81
CA GLN A 749 31.56 -36.63 -39.43
C GLN A 749 31.67 -35.10 -39.41
N GLU A 750 32.44 -34.54 -40.31
CA GLU A 750 32.63 -33.10 -40.53
C GLU A 750 31.31 -32.43 -40.92
N THR A 751 30.53 -33.03 -41.83
CA THR A 751 29.21 -32.49 -42.24
C THR A 751 28.19 -32.58 -41.10
N LYS A 752 28.26 -33.61 -40.24
CA LYS A 752 27.41 -33.73 -39.04
C LYS A 752 27.78 -32.72 -37.96
N ASP A 753 29.06 -32.58 -37.65
CA ASP A 753 29.51 -31.67 -36.61
C ASP A 753 29.36 -30.20 -37.04
N ALA A 754 29.58 -29.87 -38.32
CA ALA A 754 29.23 -28.55 -38.86
C ALA A 754 27.72 -28.25 -38.77
N ALA A 755 26.86 -29.24 -39.06
CA ALA A 755 25.42 -29.09 -38.95
C ALA A 755 24.95 -28.92 -37.49
N MET A 756 25.50 -29.68 -36.54
CA MET A 756 25.16 -29.56 -35.13
C MET A 756 25.70 -28.27 -34.49
N MET A 757 26.96 -27.91 -34.77
CA MET A 757 27.54 -26.63 -34.31
C MET A 757 26.73 -25.42 -34.80
N LEU A 758 26.16 -25.50 -36.01
CA LEU A 758 25.26 -24.50 -36.56
C LEU A 758 23.93 -24.41 -35.77
N TYR A 759 23.41 -25.52 -35.24
CA TYR A 759 22.25 -25.52 -34.34
C TYR A 759 22.60 -24.96 -32.95
N ASP A 760 23.69 -25.42 -32.34
CA ASP A 760 24.08 -25.01 -30.99
C ASP A 760 24.37 -23.49 -30.95
N THR A 761 25.05 -22.97 -31.98
CA THR A 761 25.26 -21.52 -32.18
C THR A 761 23.94 -20.76 -32.40
N ALA A 762 23.01 -21.33 -33.19
CA ALA A 762 21.71 -20.70 -33.43
C ALA A 762 20.82 -20.67 -32.19
N ALA A 763 20.90 -21.68 -31.33
CA ALA A 763 20.18 -21.75 -30.07
C ALA A 763 20.65 -20.64 -29.13
N LEU A 764 21.96 -20.55 -28.90
CA LEU A 764 22.58 -19.53 -28.05
C LEU A 764 22.26 -18.11 -28.55
N THR A 765 22.51 -17.82 -29.82
CA THR A 765 22.25 -16.49 -30.43
C THR A 765 20.76 -16.13 -30.57
N SER A 766 19.85 -17.09 -30.36
CA SER A 766 18.40 -16.85 -30.32
C SER A 766 17.83 -16.85 -28.89
N GLY A 767 18.68 -16.88 -27.85
CA GLY A 767 18.28 -16.82 -26.44
C GLY A 767 17.79 -18.15 -25.84
N PHE A 768 18.13 -19.29 -26.45
CA PHE A 768 17.83 -20.61 -25.88
C PHE A 768 19.05 -21.18 -25.14
N THR A 769 18.79 -21.79 -23.99
CA THR A 769 19.78 -22.62 -23.27
C THR A 769 20.24 -23.79 -24.13
N ILE A 770 21.54 -24.08 -24.14
CA ILE A 770 22.07 -25.36 -24.62
C ILE A 770 21.52 -26.47 -23.72
N GLU A 771 20.86 -27.46 -24.31
CA GLU A 771 20.19 -28.56 -23.58
C GLU A 771 21.15 -29.66 -23.14
N ASP A 772 22.30 -29.76 -23.79
CA ASP A 772 23.32 -30.80 -23.63
C ASP A 772 24.69 -30.16 -23.80
N VAL A 773 25.28 -29.73 -22.68
CA VAL A 773 26.54 -28.97 -22.65
C VAL A 773 27.73 -29.88 -22.93
N GLU A 774 27.65 -31.15 -22.54
CA GLU A 774 28.69 -32.15 -22.75
C GLU A 774 28.85 -32.47 -24.24
N ALA A 775 27.77 -32.84 -24.94
CA ALA A 775 27.82 -33.14 -26.38
C ALA A 775 28.06 -31.90 -27.26
N TYR A 776 27.84 -30.68 -26.75
CA TYR A 776 28.32 -29.45 -27.37
C TYR A 776 29.84 -29.29 -27.19
N THR A 777 30.33 -29.48 -25.96
CA THR A 777 31.74 -29.28 -25.61
C THR A 777 32.65 -30.30 -26.27
N GLU A 778 32.27 -31.60 -26.27
CA GLU A 778 32.96 -32.63 -27.06
C GLU A 778 33.09 -32.24 -28.54
N ARG A 779 32.03 -31.68 -29.13
CA ARG A 779 31.99 -31.31 -30.54
C ARG A 779 32.90 -30.13 -30.83
N MET A 780 32.86 -29.13 -29.96
CA MET A 780 33.77 -27.98 -30.01
C MET A 780 35.23 -28.45 -29.92
N PHE A 781 35.56 -29.34 -28.98
CA PHE A 781 36.89 -29.96 -28.91
C PHE A 781 37.23 -30.77 -30.17
N ARG A 782 36.32 -31.61 -30.69
CA ARG A 782 36.56 -32.39 -31.93
C ARG A 782 36.86 -31.50 -33.14
N ILE A 783 36.19 -30.35 -33.25
CA ILE A 783 36.44 -29.34 -34.28
C ILE A 783 37.79 -28.66 -34.04
N MET A 784 38.07 -28.18 -32.81
CA MET A 784 39.34 -27.52 -32.48
C MET A 784 40.54 -28.45 -32.68
N LYS A 785 40.43 -29.73 -32.37
CA LYS A 785 41.45 -30.74 -32.64
C LYS A 785 41.89 -30.74 -34.11
N GLY A 786 40.92 -30.74 -35.04
CA GLY A 786 41.17 -30.68 -36.48
C GLY A 786 41.68 -29.32 -36.99
N VAL A 787 41.40 -28.23 -36.27
CA VAL A 787 41.87 -26.86 -36.61
C VAL A 787 43.29 -26.59 -36.09
N VAL A 788 43.61 -27.06 -34.88
CA VAL A 788 44.93 -26.93 -34.24
C VAL A 788 45.91 -28.00 -34.76
N GLY A 789 45.40 -29.15 -35.22
CA GLY A 789 46.21 -30.23 -35.80
C GLY A 789 46.72 -31.26 -34.80
N VAL A 790 46.02 -31.45 -33.67
CA VAL A 790 46.42 -32.40 -32.61
C VAL A 790 45.97 -33.82 -32.96
N GLU A 791 46.84 -34.82 -32.83
CA GLU A 791 46.56 -36.19 -33.29
C GLU A 791 45.69 -37.01 -32.32
N SER A 792 45.86 -36.86 -31.00
CA SER A 792 45.03 -37.53 -29.97
C SER A 792 44.44 -36.53 -28.96
N PHE A 793 43.77 -37.05 -27.93
CA PHE A 793 43.43 -36.33 -26.68
C PHE A 793 43.92 -37.18 -25.48
N GLU A 794 44.97 -37.96 -25.71
CA GLU A 794 45.69 -38.59 -24.62
C GLU A 794 46.43 -37.48 -23.86
N LEU A 795 46.50 -37.60 -22.54
CA LEU A 795 47.28 -36.67 -21.74
C LEU A 795 48.75 -36.86 -22.07
N GLU A 796 49.51 -35.77 -22.13
CA GLU A 796 50.98 -35.84 -22.07
C GLU A 796 51.36 -36.41 -20.69
N ASP A 797 52.50 -37.10 -20.61
CA ASP A 797 52.97 -37.70 -19.36
C ASP A 797 53.07 -36.64 -18.25
N GLU A 798 52.59 -36.96 -17.05
CA GLU A 798 52.65 -36.05 -15.90
C GLU A 798 54.10 -35.70 -15.58
N ILE A 799 54.40 -34.40 -15.41
CA ILE A 799 55.78 -33.93 -15.25
C ILE A 799 56.31 -34.46 -13.92
N GLU A 800 57.16 -35.48 -13.98
CA GLU A 800 57.87 -36.02 -12.82
C GLU A 800 58.79 -34.94 -12.24
N ILE A 801 58.31 -34.27 -11.18
CA ILE A 801 59.15 -33.46 -10.32
C ILE A 801 60.02 -34.43 -9.53
N VAL A 802 61.30 -34.50 -9.90
CA VAL A 802 62.32 -35.12 -9.06
C VAL A 802 62.49 -34.23 -7.84
N GLU A 803 62.14 -34.74 -6.66
CA GLU A 803 62.68 -34.19 -5.42
C GLU A 803 64.19 -34.44 -5.46
N GLU A 804 64.99 -33.38 -5.53
CA GLU A 804 66.45 -33.49 -5.48
C GLU A 804 66.81 -33.95 -4.05
N GLU A 805 67.15 -35.24 -3.89
CA GLU A 805 67.78 -35.73 -2.66
C GLU A 805 69.15 -35.05 -2.54
N ASP A 806 69.36 -34.27 -1.47
CA ASP A 806 70.63 -33.60 -1.16
C ASP A 806 71.74 -34.64 -0.90
N ASP A 807 72.46 -35.06 -1.95
CA ASP A 807 73.65 -35.90 -1.85
C ASP A 807 74.81 -35.07 -1.23
N GLU A 808 75.04 -35.28 0.07
CA GLU A 808 76.17 -34.74 0.83
C GLU A 808 77.52 -35.25 0.26
N ASP A 809 78.37 -34.35 -0.23
CA ASP A 809 79.81 -34.61 -0.47
C ASP A 809 80.62 -33.43 0.11
N GLU A 810 81.23 -33.64 1.27
CA GLU A 810 82.03 -32.65 2.01
C GLU A 810 83.43 -32.45 1.37
N ASP A 811 83.89 -31.20 1.27
CA ASP A 811 85.32 -30.85 1.16
C ASP A 811 85.57 -29.59 2.02
N GLU A 812 86.64 -29.59 2.82
CA GLU A 812 86.76 -28.83 4.08
C GLU A 812 87.31 -27.37 3.96
N ASP A 813 87.28 -26.66 5.09
CA ASP A 813 88.06 -25.48 5.49
C ASP A 813 87.84 -24.10 4.80
N ASP A 814 87.13 -23.19 5.48
CA ASP A 814 87.78 -22.15 6.31
C ASP A 814 86.77 -21.59 7.36
N GLU A 815 87.26 -21.13 8.53
CA GLU A 815 86.47 -20.91 9.76
C GLU A 815 85.87 -19.48 9.95
N ASP A 816 85.00 -19.40 10.98
CA ASP A 816 84.66 -18.25 11.86
C ASP A 816 83.43 -17.34 11.63
N GLU A 817 82.48 -17.55 12.56
CA GLU A 817 81.81 -16.58 13.46
C GLU A 817 80.87 -15.45 12.92
N ASP A 818 79.60 -15.64 13.32
CA ASP A 818 78.74 -14.68 14.04
C ASP A 818 77.68 -13.79 13.33
N ASP A 819 76.49 -13.93 13.91
CA ASP A 819 75.46 -12.94 14.23
C ASP A 819 74.60 -12.22 13.16
N LEU A 820 73.37 -12.74 13.08
CA LEU A 820 72.10 -12.05 13.42
C LEU A 820 71.45 -11.05 12.44
N ASP A 821 70.12 -11.21 12.41
CA ASP A 821 69.05 -10.21 12.35
C ASP A 821 69.00 -9.19 11.19
N ASP A 822 68.08 -9.50 10.28
CA ASP A 822 66.80 -8.77 10.15
C ASP A 822 66.88 -7.23 10.22
N PHE A 823 66.76 -6.58 9.06
CA PHE A 823 66.58 -5.13 8.96
C PHE A 823 65.43 -4.77 8.02
N GLU A 824 64.30 -4.50 8.67
CA GLU A 824 63.25 -3.48 8.47
C GLU A 824 63.12 -2.75 7.12
N ASP A 825 61.87 -2.36 6.86
CA ASP A 825 61.42 -1.44 5.82
C ASP A 825 62.20 -0.11 5.79
N GLU A 826 62.23 0.55 4.61
CA GLU A 826 62.23 2.02 4.58
C GLU A 826 61.33 2.54 3.44
N GLU A 827 60.46 3.50 3.78
CA GLU A 827 59.60 4.25 2.86
C GLU A 827 60.43 5.33 2.11
N ASP A 828 59.90 5.86 0.98
CA ASP A 828 59.57 7.31 0.88
C ASP A 828 58.70 7.58 -0.37
N ALA A 829 58.09 8.77 -0.42
CA ALA A 829 56.96 9.13 -1.26
C ALA A 829 57.29 9.78 -2.63
N GLY A 830 56.25 10.03 -3.44
CA GLY A 830 56.36 10.57 -4.79
C GLY A 830 55.09 11.18 -5.38
N GLU A 831 54.26 11.85 -4.57
CA GLU A 831 53.20 12.78 -5.03
C GLU A 831 53.82 14.07 -5.66
N PRO A 832 53.07 15.00 -6.31
CA PRO A 832 51.61 15.20 -6.28
C PRO A 832 50.92 15.54 -7.64
N GLU A 833 49.61 15.81 -7.57
CA GLU A 833 48.77 16.66 -8.47
C GLU A 833 48.58 16.24 -9.95
N LEU A 834 47.41 16.43 -10.58
CA LEU A 834 46.20 17.21 -10.21
C LEU A 834 44.93 16.54 -10.78
#